data_AF-A6RCN1-F1
#
_entry.id   AF-A6RCN1-F1
#
_cell.length_a   1.000
_cell.length_b   1.000
_cell.length_c   1.000
_cell.angle_alpha   90.00
_cell.angle_beta   90.00
_cell.angle_gamma   90.00
#
_symmetry.space_group_name_H-M   'P 1'
#
loop_
_entity.id
_entity.type
_entity.pdbx_description
1 polymer ?
#
loop_
_entity_poly.entity_id
_entity_poly.type
_entity_poly.pdbx_seq_one_letter_code
_entity_poly.pdbx_strand_id
1 'polypeptide(L)'
;MFLRKVEGNWGVARRRQAGVRQSTPFAPFQERPKRERQRHIPGCPCYGPGVATTSQHLENYLTAIHLYYVMASSKSEIISFHPIGSRLEEYRDLYNCFSAEHSDDGADKIEKRLLQLLAVLQTHPVCFELPSGRGHGTLFDDLLALLSEVRSSLFEINRLRPLLKAIHDEQPDETIWNKVYDAVTETTPPPRLPLPLLQTPLLRNTSSFVNSTEYRKHVDAVLKEELGAMMYADIPGFYEKYFGTIEWLEPAAQAVFAKCKEGEDPFYSEETGWRGWPEGAKELDVLQWLSALIDNFIRFFEEYARDQKIQRKLLAQPYQPLEGSTADRKLDIGFVNDSNASEDASCHWSQILVPGELKNDTSYDVPSKAWLDLGRYVREVMTAQDSRSSVLGFTLCRSKMRLWNFDRLGGIASKSFDINKEGFQFVSVILGYLSMSREQLGFDPTIIDSADGSRYIEIERDGQIERLIFDEVVKRAPCVAGRATTCWKAHLDGDESRMPLVIKDSWQYPEREEEGALLREVTEKGVNNVARYYHHETVCVRENDDDICNAVRKGLDVTKAGNYRASGSRPALSRKGSRAGRKDGGSSVTCRKRSSASIDSPLPPSKRQSISPTKAGTHEPMPNRIHRRVVVRDYGKPIYKASSRVSLLAALEGCIEGYEELYKRPACFKEISLQ
;
A
#
# COMPACT_ATOMS: atom_id res chain seq x y z
N MET A 1 14.27 12.09 -6.04
CA MET A 1 15.41 12.44 -5.14
C MET A 1 15.34 11.48 -3.95
N PHE A 2 16.30 10.62 -3.59
CA PHE A 2 17.76 10.62 -3.67
C PHE A 2 18.31 9.20 -3.95
N LEU A 3 19.52 9.13 -4.51
CA LEU A 3 20.22 7.94 -5.01
C LEU A 3 21.31 7.41 -4.04
N ARG A 4 21.49 6.08 -4.10
CA ARG A 4 22.75 5.26 -4.09
C ARG A 4 23.69 5.22 -2.87
N LYS A 5 24.15 4.00 -2.56
CA LYS A 5 25.56 3.58 -2.80
C LYS A 5 25.67 2.03 -2.92
N VAL A 6 26.43 1.58 -3.91
CA VAL A 6 26.89 0.20 -4.13
C VAL A 6 28.39 0.21 -3.88
N GLU A 7 28.91 -0.73 -3.10
CA GLU A 7 30.35 -1.05 -3.06
C GLU A 7 30.60 -2.27 -3.94
N GLY A 8 31.52 -2.10 -4.88
CA GLY A 8 32.11 -3.20 -5.65
C GLY A 8 33.36 -3.69 -4.96
N ASN A 9 33.58 -5.01 -4.99
CA ASN A 9 34.88 -5.60 -4.70
C ASN A 9 35.47 -6.19 -5.98
N TRP A 10 36.55 -5.56 -6.44
CA TRP A 10 37.54 -6.14 -7.34
C TRP A 10 38.58 -6.89 -6.51
N GLY A 11 38.94 -8.11 -6.92
CA GLY A 11 39.90 -8.97 -6.25
C GLY A 11 40.52 -10.03 -7.15
N VAL A 12 41.14 -9.57 -8.25
CA VAL A 12 42.38 -10.03 -8.90
C VAL A 12 42.85 -11.51 -8.82
N ALA A 13 42.87 -12.11 -10.04
CA ALA A 13 43.88 -12.98 -10.68
C ALA A 13 44.06 -14.48 -10.31
N ARG A 14 43.97 -15.34 -11.34
CA ARG A 14 45.13 -15.95 -12.05
C ARG A 14 44.76 -16.73 -13.34
N ARG A 15 45.54 -16.43 -14.41
CA ARG A 15 46.13 -17.28 -15.49
C ARG A 15 45.22 -18.22 -16.31
N ARG A 16 45.03 -18.03 -17.63
CA ARG A 16 45.93 -18.14 -18.83
C ARG A 16 45.81 -19.51 -19.53
N GLN A 17 45.22 -19.49 -20.74
CA GLN A 17 45.63 -20.14 -22.01
C GLN A 17 44.47 -19.91 -23.02
N ALA A 18 44.59 -19.86 -24.34
CA ALA A 18 45.52 -19.36 -25.35
C ALA A 18 45.03 -19.93 -26.70
N GLY A 19 44.89 -19.08 -27.73
CA GLY A 19 44.78 -19.48 -29.15
C GLY A 19 43.39 -19.32 -29.79
N VAL A 20 43.19 -18.85 -31.03
CA VAL A 20 44.05 -18.40 -32.15
C VAL A 20 43.20 -17.47 -33.08
N ARG A 21 43.91 -16.60 -33.82
CA ARG A 21 43.60 -15.60 -34.88
C ARG A 21 42.59 -16.02 -35.98
N GLN A 22 41.89 -15.10 -36.67
CA GLN A 22 42.33 -14.23 -37.80
C GLN A 22 41.26 -13.13 -38.10
N SER A 23 41.54 -11.81 -38.06
CA SER A 23 42.13 -10.86 -39.06
C SER A 23 41.16 -10.43 -40.21
N THR A 24 40.49 -9.26 -40.18
CA THR A 24 40.86 -7.85 -40.59
C THR A 24 40.19 -7.41 -41.93
N PRO A 25 40.23 -6.14 -42.41
CA PRO A 25 39.43 -4.98 -41.97
C PRO A 25 38.94 -4.06 -43.15
N PHE A 26 38.23 -2.95 -42.88
CA PHE A 26 38.55 -1.56 -43.31
C PHE A 26 37.33 -0.60 -43.23
N ALA A 27 37.64 0.65 -42.91
CA ALA A 27 36.73 1.76 -42.59
C ALA A 27 36.84 2.89 -43.68
N PRO A 28 36.47 4.17 -43.44
CA PRO A 28 35.39 4.89 -44.14
C PRO A 28 35.89 6.12 -44.94
N PHE A 29 34.98 6.87 -45.60
CA PHE A 29 35.33 8.19 -46.18
C PHE A 29 34.22 9.25 -46.08
N GLN A 30 34.68 10.49 -45.90
CA GLN A 30 33.97 11.76 -45.67
C GLN A 30 34.02 12.68 -46.91
N GLU A 31 33.02 13.57 -47.00
CA GLU A 31 33.06 15.00 -47.40
C GLU A 31 33.23 15.53 -48.87
N ARG A 32 32.23 16.36 -49.24
CA ARG A 32 32.25 17.74 -49.83
C ARG A 32 31.99 18.02 -51.35
N PRO A 33 31.55 19.26 -51.72
CA PRO A 33 30.58 19.56 -52.79
C PRO A 33 31.02 20.64 -53.84
N LYS A 34 30.15 21.00 -54.81
CA LYS A 34 29.82 22.37 -55.35
C LYS A 34 29.42 22.42 -56.85
N ARG A 35 28.42 23.28 -57.18
CA ARG A 35 28.30 24.30 -58.27
C ARG A 35 26.84 24.38 -58.77
N GLU A 36 26.05 25.45 -58.57
CA GLU A 36 26.06 26.85 -59.08
C GLU A 36 25.70 27.00 -60.58
N ARG A 37 24.58 27.70 -60.88
CA ARG A 37 24.42 28.66 -62.01
C ARG A 37 23.09 29.43 -61.96
N GLN A 38 23.19 30.76 -62.08
CA GLN A 38 22.15 31.79 -62.27
C GLN A 38 21.76 31.96 -63.76
N ARG A 39 20.58 32.56 -64.05
CA ARG A 39 20.40 33.75 -64.94
C ARG A 39 18.95 34.30 -64.96
N HIS A 40 18.87 35.61 -65.24
CA HIS A 40 17.77 36.60 -65.15
C HIS A 40 16.72 36.62 -66.31
N ILE A 41 15.44 36.95 -65.98
CA ILE A 41 14.50 38.07 -66.38
C ILE A 41 14.60 38.67 -67.83
N PRO A 42 13.58 39.29 -68.53
CA PRO A 42 12.21 39.81 -68.15
C PRO A 42 11.02 39.58 -69.16
N GLY A 43 9.80 40.01 -68.78
CA GLY A 43 8.85 40.66 -69.73
C GLY A 43 7.33 40.42 -69.52
N CYS A 44 6.61 41.39 -68.94
CA CYS A 44 5.15 41.64 -69.09
C CYS A 44 4.91 42.60 -70.30
N PRO A 45 3.68 42.98 -70.79
CA PRO A 45 2.38 43.08 -70.09
C PRO A 45 1.07 42.86 -70.94
N CYS A 46 -0.08 43.24 -70.36
CA CYS A 46 -1.39 43.63 -70.96
C CYS A 46 -2.43 42.48 -71.16
N TYR A 47 -3.75 42.55 -70.89
CA TYR A 47 -4.78 43.58 -70.68
C TYR A 47 -5.96 43.02 -69.84
N GLY A 48 -6.67 43.87 -69.06
CA GLY A 48 -7.97 43.58 -68.39
C GLY A 48 -9.19 43.58 -69.35
N PRO A 49 -10.48 43.73 -68.94
CA PRO A 49 -11.00 44.57 -67.83
C PRO A 49 -12.27 44.06 -67.08
N GLY A 50 -12.80 44.85 -66.13
CA GLY A 50 -14.20 44.77 -65.63
C GLY A 50 -14.40 44.83 -64.10
N VAL A 51 -14.24 45.97 -63.39
CA VAL A 51 -15.22 47.06 -63.11
C VAL A 51 -15.96 46.97 -61.75
N ALA A 52 -15.72 48.00 -60.91
CA ALA A 52 -16.60 48.71 -59.93
C ALA A 52 -17.18 47.92 -58.72
N THR A 53 -17.23 48.41 -57.47
CA THR A 53 -17.02 49.75 -56.88
C THR A 53 -17.08 49.65 -55.35
N THR A 54 -16.36 50.58 -54.67
CA THR A 54 -16.70 51.28 -53.40
C THR A 54 -16.84 50.47 -52.11
N SER A 55 -16.50 50.95 -50.92
CA SER A 55 -15.79 52.13 -50.40
C SER A 55 -15.92 51.98 -48.87
N GLN A 56 -14.91 52.41 -48.10
CA GLN A 56 -15.08 53.00 -46.78
C GLN A 56 -16.14 52.39 -45.84
N HIS A 57 -15.82 51.38 -45.01
CA HIS A 57 -16.48 51.15 -43.71
C HIS A 57 -15.82 50.10 -42.79
N LEU A 58 -14.49 49.89 -42.86
CA LEU A 58 -13.79 49.04 -41.89
C LEU A 58 -12.48 49.67 -41.36
N GLU A 59 -12.31 50.99 -41.48
CA GLU A 59 -11.22 51.75 -40.87
C GLU A 59 -11.58 52.39 -39.51
N ASN A 60 -12.77 52.12 -38.96
CA ASN A 60 -13.21 52.67 -37.66
C ASN A 60 -13.46 51.62 -36.55
N TYR A 61 -13.07 50.36 -36.76
CA TYR A 61 -13.23 49.31 -35.74
C TYR A 61 -11.92 48.74 -35.16
N LEU A 62 -10.76 49.16 -35.68
CA LEU A 62 -9.45 48.68 -35.21
C LEU A 62 -8.58 49.77 -34.55
N THR A 63 -9.13 50.96 -34.36
CA THR A 63 -8.44 52.11 -33.73
C THR A 63 -9.15 52.64 -32.48
N ALA A 64 -10.07 51.85 -31.91
CA ALA A 64 -10.83 52.19 -30.70
C ALA A 64 -10.81 51.11 -29.60
N ILE A 65 -10.02 50.04 -29.77
CA ILE A 65 -9.75 49.04 -28.70
C ILE A 65 -8.24 48.95 -28.48
N HIS A 66 -7.59 50.12 -28.42
CA HIS A 66 -6.19 50.26 -27.99
C HIS A 66 -6.00 51.45 -27.03
N LEU A 67 -7.08 51.90 -26.38
CA LEU A 67 -7.09 52.91 -25.31
C LEU A 67 -8.16 52.61 -24.24
N TYR A 68 -8.29 51.35 -23.83
CA TYR A 68 -8.74 50.96 -22.48
C TYR A 68 -7.89 49.77 -22.03
N TYR A 69 -6.57 49.91 -22.15
CA TYR A 69 -5.69 49.32 -21.16
C TYR A 69 -5.97 50.12 -19.89
N VAL A 70 -6.79 49.56 -18.99
CA VAL A 70 -6.83 50.02 -17.61
C VAL A 70 -5.39 49.95 -17.14
N MET A 71 -4.72 51.11 -17.05
CA MET A 71 -3.59 51.22 -16.14
C MET A 71 -4.15 50.76 -14.81
N ALA A 72 -3.78 49.56 -14.37
CA ALA A 72 -4.07 49.13 -13.02
C ALA A 72 -3.36 50.16 -12.12
N SER A 73 -4.13 51.13 -11.62
CA SER A 73 -3.64 52.09 -10.63
C SER A 73 -2.97 51.27 -9.54
N SER A 74 -1.71 51.58 -9.24
CA SER A 74 -0.98 50.84 -8.23
C SER A 74 -1.75 50.92 -6.90
N LYS A 75 -1.65 49.89 -6.06
CA LYS A 75 -2.30 49.87 -4.74
C LYS A 75 -2.04 51.15 -3.94
N SER A 76 -0.82 51.68 -4.04
CA SER A 76 -0.42 52.94 -3.39
C SER A 76 -1.13 54.17 -3.97
N GLU A 77 -1.38 54.21 -5.29
CA GLU A 77 -2.13 55.30 -5.91
C GLU A 77 -3.59 55.29 -5.44
N ILE A 78 -4.26 54.14 -5.47
CA ILE A 78 -5.66 53.99 -5.01
C ILE A 78 -5.82 54.41 -3.54
N ILE A 79 -4.88 53.99 -2.68
CA ILE A 79 -4.87 54.37 -1.26
C ILE A 79 -4.63 55.89 -1.09
N SER A 80 -3.76 56.50 -1.91
CA SER A 80 -3.49 57.94 -1.83
C SER A 80 -4.69 58.82 -2.25
N PHE A 81 -5.54 58.35 -3.15
CA PHE A 81 -6.76 59.06 -3.58
C PHE A 81 -7.89 59.01 -2.52
N HIS A 82 -7.80 58.09 -1.58
CA HIS A 82 -8.81 57.86 -0.55
C HIS A 82 -8.15 57.63 0.82
N PRO A 83 -7.62 58.70 1.45
CA PRO A 83 -7.02 58.59 2.77
C PRO A 83 -8.08 58.24 3.83
N ILE A 84 -7.69 57.42 4.81
CA ILE A 84 -8.55 56.94 5.90
C ILE A 84 -8.99 58.11 6.79
N GLY A 85 -8.11 59.08 7.00
CA GLY A 85 -8.36 60.27 7.83
C GLY A 85 -8.63 59.94 9.30
N SER A 86 -9.47 60.74 9.98
CA SER A 86 -9.80 60.55 11.40
C SER A 86 -10.80 59.42 11.70
N ARG A 87 -11.23 58.66 10.68
CA ARG A 87 -12.30 57.63 10.79
C ARG A 87 -11.97 56.49 11.74
N LEU A 88 -10.69 56.25 12.03
CA LEU A 88 -10.24 55.18 12.93
C LEU A 88 -9.79 55.68 14.32
N GLU A 89 -9.89 56.99 14.59
CA GLU A 89 -9.45 57.58 15.87
C GLU A 89 -10.22 57.02 17.07
N GLU A 90 -11.53 56.77 16.91
CA GLU A 90 -12.40 56.25 17.97
C GLU A 90 -12.13 54.77 18.35
N TYR A 91 -11.23 54.09 17.62
CA TYR A 91 -10.89 52.69 17.84
C TYR A 91 -9.45 52.47 18.35
N ARG A 92 -8.68 53.55 18.58
CA ARG A 92 -7.28 53.48 19.04
C ARG A 92 -7.11 52.86 20.42
N ASP A 93 -8.14 52.97 21.26
CA ASP A 93 -8.17 52.40 22.61
C ASP A 93 -8.37 50.88 22.61
N LEU A 94 -8.89 50.30 21.51
CA LEU A 94 -9.14 48.85 21.41
C LEU A 94 -7.88 48.01 21.58
N TYR A 95 -6.72 48.51 21.17
CA TYR A 95 -5.44 47.79 21.35
C TYR A 95 -5.07 47.62 22.84
N ASN A 96 -5.35 48.63 23.65
CA ASN A 96 -5.07 48.62 25.09
C ASN A 96 -6.09 47.75 25.84
N CYS A 97 -7.36 47.79 25.43
CA CYS A 97 -8.40 46.87 25.92
C CYS A 97 -8.05 45.41 25.66
N PHE A 98 -7.28 45.12 24.60
CA PHE A 98 -6.81 43.77 24.25
C PHE A 98 -5.63 43.26 25.09
N SER A 99 -4.96 44.15 25.84
CA SER A 99 -3.75 43.83 26.61
C SER A 99 -3.97 43.75 28.12
N ALA A 100 -5.18 44.07 28.59
CA ALA A 100 -5.58 43.97 30.00
C ALA A 100 -6.38 42.67 30.24
N GLU A 101 -5.95 41.84 31.19
CA GLU A 101 -6.66 40.60 31.58
C GLU A 101 -7.97 40.95 32.30
N HIS A 102 -9.12 40.88 31.63
CA HIS A 102 -10.42 41.16 32.24
C HIS A 102 -11.47 40.06 32.01
N SER A 103 -12.39 39.98 32.98
CA SER A 103 -13.47 39.02 33.20
C SER A 103 -14.51 38.92 32.08
N ASP A 104 -15.22 37.79 32.04
CA ASP A 104 -16.21 37.34 31.03
C ASP A 104 -17.20 38.41 30.52
N ASP A 105 -17.63 39.35 31.37
CA ASP A 105 -18.60 40.41 31.02
C ASP A 105 -18.02 41.50 30.07
N GLY A 106 -16.69 41.53 29.89
CA GLY A 106 -16.00 42.48 29.01
C GLY A 106 -15.82 42.02 27.56
N ALA A 107 -15.92 40.71 27.30
CA ALA A 107 -15.62 40.12 25.98
C ALA A 107 -16.66 40.52 24.91
N ASP A 108 -17.95 40.45 25.25
CA ASP A 108 -19.06 40.82 24.35
C ASP A 108 -18.98 42.28 23.90
N LYS A 109 -18.52 43.18 24.79
CA LYS A 109 -18.35 44.61 24.50
C LYS A 109 -17.18 44.86 23.54
N ILE A 110 -16.10 44.07 23.66
CA ILE A 110 -14.94 44.15 22.78
C ILE A 110 -15.28 43.59 21.39
N GLU A 111 -15.96 42.44 21.33
CA GLU A 111 -16.41 41.84 20.07
C GLU A 111 -17.31 42.80 19.27
N LYS A 112 -18.27 43.44 19.93
CA LYS A 112 -19.16 44.42 19.29
C LYS A 112 -18.39 45.60 18.68
N ARG A 113 -17.37 46.11 19.37
CA ARG A 113 -16.54 47.21 18.86
C ARG A 113 -15.59 46.77 17.73
N LEU A 114 -15.11 45.52 17.76
CA LEU A 114 -14.34 44.95 16.64
C LEU A 114 -15.18 44.81 15.38
N LEU A 115 -16.43 44.36 15.52
CA LEU A 115 -17.37 44.29 14.39
C LEU A 115 -17.67 45.68 13.82
N GLN A 116 -17.78 46.71 14.66
CA GLN A 116 -17.94 48.10 14.22
C GLN A 116 -16.71 48.59 13.44
N LEU A 117 -15.50 48.36 13.97
CA LEU A 117 -14.25 48.71 13.29
C LEU A 117 -14.15 48.06 11.90
N LEU A 118 -14.44 46.76 11.80
CA LEU A 118 -14.39 46.03 10.53
C LEU A 118 -15.46 46.52 9.54
N ALA A 119 -16.64 46.91 10.01
CA ALA A 119 -17.68 47.51 9.16
C ALA A 119 -17.28 48.91 8.64
N VAL A 120 -16.61 49.73 9.48
CA VAL A 120 -16.07 51.03 9.06
C VAL A 120 -14.98 50.87 7.99
N LEU A 121 -14.09 49.89 8.16
CA LEU A 121 -13.08 49.55 7.15
C LEU A 121 -13.73 49.01 5.86
N GLN A 122 -14.74 48.15 5.97
CA GLN A 122 -15.43 47.58 4.82
C GLN A 122 -16.14 48.63 3.97
N THR A 123 -16.79 49.62 4.59
CA THR A 123 -17.54 50.68 3.90
C THR A 123 -16.65 51.78 3.31
N HIS A 124 -15.33 51.64 3.43
CA HIS A 124 -14.37 52.57 2.85
C HIS A 124 -14.32 52.43 1.31
N PRO A 125 -14.31 53.54 0.52
CA PRO A 125 -14.31 53.48 -0.95
C PRO A 125 -13.19 52.58 -1.54
N VAL A 126 -12.02 52.61 -0.91
CA VAL A 126 -10.84 51.78 -1.25
C VAL A 126 -11.16 50.29 -1.33
N CYS A 127 -12.06 49.77 -0.48
CA CYS A 127 -12.38 48.34 -0.43
C CYS A 127 -13.14 47.83 -1.66
N PHE A 128 -13.83 48.72 -2.38
CA PHE A 128 -14.54 48.39 -3.61
C PHE A 128 -13.63 48.42 -4.85
N GLU A 129 -12.49 49.12 -4.77
CA GLU A 129 -11.53 49.26 -5.87
C GLU A 129 -10.32 48.33 -5.73
N LEU A 130 -9.97 47.94 -4.49
CA LEU A 130 -8.86 47.03 -4.25
C LEU A 130 -9.23 45.55 -4.50
N PRO A 131 -8.34 44.76 -5.15
CA PRO A 131 -8.61 43.36 -5.45
C PRO A 131 -8.57 42.50 -4.18
N SER A 132 -9.36 41.41 -4.19
CA SER A 132 -9.36 40.41 -3.12
C SER A 132 -7.96 39.79 -2.91
N GLY A 133 -7.55 39.67 -1.66
CA GLY A 133 -6.37 38.91 -1.25
C GLY A 133 -6.57 37.39 -1.30
N ARG A 134 -7.82 36.91 -1.46
CA ARG A 134 -8.20 35.49 -1.58
C ARG A 134 -8.35 35.02 -3.04
N GLY A 135 -8.18 35.93 -4.00
CA GLY A 135 -8.08 35.61 -5.43
C GLY A 135 -9.39 35.73 -6.24
N HIS A 136 -10.52 36.04 -5.62
CA HIS A 136 -11.79 36.26 -6.34
C HIS A 136 -12.60 37.38 -5.67
N GLY A 137 -13.00 38.41 -6.43
CA GLY A 137 -13.76 39.56 -5.92
C GLY A 137 -12.89 40.73 -5.45
N THR A 138 -13.44 41.53 -4.55
CA THR A 138 -12.83 42.77 -4.01
C THR A 138 -12.44 42.62 -2.53
N LEU A 139 -11.63 43.54 -2.01
CA LEU A 139 -11.28 43.56 -0.58
C LEU A 139 -12.54 43.71 0.32
N PHE A 140 -13.61 44.32 -0.21
CA PHE A 140 -14.92 44.37 0.44
C PHE A 140 -15.49 42.98 0.73
N ASP A 141 -15.38 42.04 -0.22
CA ASP A 141 -15.89 40.67 -0.09
C ASP A 141 -15.07 39.88 0.96
N ASP A 142 -13.75 40.10 0.97
CA ASP A 142 -12.85 39.50 1.96
C ASP A 142 -13.15 39.96 3.39
N LEU A 143 -13.43 41.26 3.58
CA LEU A 143 -13.83 41.83 4.86
C LEU A 143 -15.23 41.36 5.30
N LEU A 144 -16.15 41.10 4.35
CA LEU A 144 -17.46 40.54 4.64
C LEU A 144 -17.36 39.11 5.21
N ALA A 145 -16.46 38.31 4.64
CA ALA A 145 -16.16 36.97 5.13
C ALA A 145 -15.54 37.02 6.53
N LEU A 146 -14.60 37.95 6.77
CA LEU A 146 -13.97 38.14 8.09
C LEU A 146 -14.98 38.59 9.16
N LEU A 147 -15.91 39.50 8.83
CA LEU A 147 -17.02 39.90 9.71
C LEU A 147 -17.90 38.72 10.12
N SER A 148 -18.11 37.77 9.20
CA SER A 148 -18.86 36.55 9.47
C SER A 148 -18.07 35.57 10.34
N GLU A 149 -16.74 35.49 10.14
CA GLU A 149 -15.83 34.66 10.93
C GLU A 149 -15.79 35.10 12.39
N VAL A 150 -15.67 36.42 12.65
CA VAL A 150 -15.65 37.01 14.01
C VAL A 150 -16.88 36.65 14.83
N ARG A 151 -18.05 36.51 14.19
CA ARG A 151 -19.31 36.09 14.85
C ARG A 151 -19.40 34.59 15.13
N SER A 152 -18.42 33.80 14.68
CA SER A 152 -18.37 32.34 14.88
C SER A 152 -17.38 31.97 15.99
N SER A 153 -17.62 30.87 16.70
CA SER A 153 -16.76 30.37 17.78
C SER A 153 -15.38 29.87 17.34
N LEU A 154 -15.02 30.04 16.06
CA LEU A 154 -13.78 29.57 15.44
C LEU A 154 -12.75 30.68 15.18
N PHE A 155 -13.07 31.94 15.49
CA PHE A 155 -12.19 33.06 15.16
C PHE A 155 -11.06 33.26 16.18
N GLU A 156 -9.81 33.19 15.72
CA GLU A 156 -8.65 33.57 16.52
C GLU A 156 -8.50 35.11 16.54
N ILE A 157 -9.02 35.77 17.58
CA ILE A 157 -9.01 37.24 17.68
C ILE A 157 -7.58 37.83 17.65
N ASN A 158 -6.56 37.03 17.99
CA ASN A 158 -5.14 37.41 17.86
C ASN A 158 -4.73 37.82 16.43
N ARG A 159 -5.46 37.39 15.38
CA ARG A 159 -5.22 37.78 13.99
C ARG A 159 -5.41 39.28 13.75
N LEU A 160 -6.28 39.95 14.51
CA LEU A 160 -6.53 41.39 14.39
C LEU A 160 -5.56 42.24 15.21
N ARG A 161 -4.77 41.62 16.10
CA ARG A 161 -3.85 42.33 16.99
C ARG A 161 -2.82 43.20 16.23
N PRO A 162 -2.21 42.76 15.12
CA PRO A 162 -1.29 43.60 14.34
C PRO A 162 -1.98 44.81 13.69
N LEU A 163 -3.23 44.65 13.26
CA LEU A 163 -4.03 45.73 12.70
C LEU A 163 -4.40 46.76 13.77
N LEU A 164 -4.87 46.30 14.93
CA LEU A 164 -5.18 47.17 16.07
C LEU A 164 -3.94 47.93 16.55
N LYS A 165 -2.77 47.29 16.54
CA LYS A 165 -1.50 47.93 16.87
C LYS A 165 -1.15 49.03 15.86
N ALA A 166 -1.32 48.77 14.56
CA ALA A 166 -1.05 49.77 13.52
C ALA A 166 -1.96 51.00 13.62
N ILE A 167 -3.23 50.79 14.00
CA ILE A 167 -4.18 51.89 14.26
C ILE A 167 -3.79 52.66 15.53
N HIS A 168 -3.37 51.97 16.59
CA HIS A 168 -2.91 52.59 17.84
C HIS A 168 -1.64 53.43 17.65
N ASP A 169 -0.66 52.90 16.91
CA ASP A 169 0.65 53.53 16.66
C ASP A 169 0.59 54.58 15.52
N GLU A 170 -0.60 54.96 15.07
CA GLU A 170 -0.85 55.96 14.01
C GLU A 170 -0.02 55.74 12.73
N GLN A 171 0.06 54.47 12.30
CA GLN A 171 0.85 54.11 11.14
C GLN A 171 0.24 54.66 9.84
N PRO A 172 1.04 54.86 8.77
CA PRO A 172 0.53 55.34 7.49
C PRO A 172 -0.56 54.45 6.91
N ASP A 173 -1.52 55.03 6.17
CA ASP A 173 -2.68 54.32 5.59
C ASP A 173 -2.28 53.09 4.78
N GLU A 174 -1.18 53.16 4.03
CA GLU A 174 -0.65 52.01 3.29
C GLU A 174 -0.28 50.84 4.21
N THR A 175 0.30 51.13 5.38
CA THR A 175 0.65 50.13 6.39
C THR A 175 -0.60 49.55 7.04
N ILE A 176 -1.61 50.39 7.33
CA ILE A 176 -2.90 49.94 7.86
C ILE A 176 -3.58 49.00 6.87
N TRP A 177 -3.69 49.37 5.59
CA TRP A 177 -4.27 48.51 4.57
C TRP A 177 -3.48 47.23 4.34
N ASN A 178 -2.15 47.26 4.40
CA ASN A 178 -1.33 46.04 4.37
C ASN A 178 -1.67 45.10 5.55
N LYS A 179 -1.90 45.65 6.75
CA LYS A 179 -2.33 44.84 7.90
C LYS A 179 -3.77 44.32 7.77
N VAL A 180 -4.64 45.03 7.05
CA VAL A 180 -5.96 44.52 6.67
C VAL A 180 -5.81 43.33 5.72
N TYR A 181 -4.94 43.41 4.71
CA TYR A 181 -4.61 42.28 3.83
C TYR A 181 -4.06 41.09 4.62
N ASP A 182 -3.12 41.31 5.55
CA ASP A 182 -2.59 40.27 6.42
C ASP A 182 -3.69 39.62 7.29
N ALA A 183 -4.71 40.40 7.70
CA ALA A 183 -5.82 39.91 8.50
C ALA A 183 -6.83 39.09 7.68
N VAL A 184 -7.14 39.49 6.43
CA VAL A 184 -8.11 38.79 5.57
C VAL A 184 -7.51 37.61 4.81
N THR A 185 -6.22 37.67 4.49
CA THR A 185 -5.51 36.53 3.91
C THR A 185 -5.47 35.43 4.97
N GLU A 186 -6.03 34.27 4.65
CA GLU A 186 -5.90 33.10 5.50
C GLU A 186 -4.41 32.87 5.72
N THR A 187 -3.96 32.82 6.99
CA THR A 187 -2.74 32.07 7.28
C THR A 187 -3.02 30.71 6.70
N THR A 188 -2.32 30.37 5.60
CA THR A 188 -2.38 29.07 4.96
C THR A 188 -2.49 28.07 6.10
N PRO A 189 -3.58 27.28 6.20
CA PRO A 189 -3.76 26.41 7.35
C PRO A 189 -2.42 25.70 7.54
N PRO A 190 -1.79 25.79 8.73
CA PRO A 190 -0.42 25.33 8.95
C PRO A 190 -0.31 23.99 8.27
N PRO A 191 0.64 23.83 7.31
CA PRO A 191 0.53 22.91 6.18
C PRO A 191 -0.17 21.69 6.71
N ARG A 192 -1.47 21.53 6.38
CA ARG A 192 -2.35 20.57 7.05
C ARG A 192 -1.47 19.36 7.26
N LEU A 193 -1.15 19.04 8.52
CA LEU A 193 -0.33 17.86 8.83
C LEU A 193 -0.87 16.81 7.87
N PRO A 194 -0.08 16.31 6.90
CA PRO A 194 -0.63 15.55 5.80
C PRO A 194 -1.54 14.55 6.45
N LEU A 195 -2.87 14.67 6.18
CA LEU A 195 -3.89 13.85 6.84
C LEU A 195 -3.27 12.46 6.93
N PRO A 196 -2.97 11.96 8.15
CA PRO A 196 -1.97 10.92 8.34
C PRO A 196 -2.28 9.83 7.34
N LEU A 197 -1.44 9.72 6.30
CA LEU A 197 -1.65 8.93 5.07
C LEU A 197 -2.81 7.97 5.28
N LEU A 198 -4.05 8.40 5.03
CA LEU A 198 -5.21 7.59 5.43
C LEU A 198 -5.09 6.22 4.76
N GLN A 199 -4.40 6.17 3.60
CA GLN A 199 -3.97 5.01 2.81
C GLN A 199 -3.25 3.89 3.55
N THR A 200 -2.64 4.11 4.70
CA THR A 200 -1.97 3.05 5.42
C THR A 200 -1.91 3.45 6.89
N PRO A 201 -2.46 2.66 7.83
CA PRO A 201 -1.77 2.62 9.11
C PRO A 201 -0.31 2.36 8.75
N LEU A 202 0.63 3.20 9.20
CA LEU A 202 2.05 3.05 8.93
C LEU A 202 2.60 1.82 9.68
N LEU A 203 1.91 0.70 9.61
CA LEU A 203 2.38 -0.62 9.95
C LEU A 203 3.37 -0.98 8.87
N ARG A 204 4.66 -0.97 9.24
CA ARG A 204 5.67 -1.56 8.39
C ARG A 204 5.31 -3.03 8.23
N ASN A 205 5.08 -3.47 6.99
CA ASN A 205 4.93 -4.87 6.65
C ASN A 205 6.16 -5.35 5.87
N THR A 206 6.29 -6.66 5.67
CA THR A 206 7.47 -7.24 5.03
C THR A 206 7.59 -6.91 3.54
N SER A 207 6.57 -6.27 2.93
CA SER A 207 6.68 -5.73 1.57
C SER A 207 7.48 -4.41 1.51
N SER A 208 7.74 -3.78 2.64
CA SER A 208 8.51 -2.53 2.74
C SER A 208 10.04 -2.73 2.76
N PHE A 209 10.53 -3.97 2.68
CA PHE A 209 11.96 -4.25 2.58
C PHE A 209 12.50 -3.78 1.23
N VAL A 210 13.16 -2.63 1.22
CA VAL A 210 13.84 -2.09 0.04
C VAL A 210 15.34 -2.23 0.23
N ASN A 211 15.99 -3.08 -0.57
CA ASN A 211 17.44 -3.30 -0.59
C ASN A 211 18.06 -3.75 0.75
N SER A 212 17.27 -4.22 1.71
CA SER A 212 17.79 -4.86 2.91
C SER A 212 18.05 -6.32 2.63
N THR A 213 19.23 -6.79 3.03
CA THR A 213 19.46 -8.22 3.29
C THR A 213 18.30 -8.75 4.14
N GLU A 214 17.51 -9.70 3.63
CA GLU A 214 16.39 -10.34 4.34
C GLU A 214 16.88 -11.24 5.49
N TYR A 215 17.80 -10.73 6.32
CA TYR A 215 18.29 -11.41 7.50
C TYR A 215 17.15 -11.61 8.49
N ARG A 216 17.12 -12.81 9.08
CA ARG A 216 16.12 -13.28 10.03
C ARG A 216 15.73 -12.22 11.08
N LYS A 217 16.72 -11.55 11.69
CA LYS A 217 16.50 -10.53 12.73
C LYS A 217 15.66 -9.32 12.28
N HIS A 218 15.75 -8.92 11.00
CA HIS A 218 15.02 -7.78 10.46
C HIS A 218 13.63 -8.18 10.00
N VAL A 219 13.51 -9.35 9.36
CA VAL A 219 12.23 -9.93 8.95
C VAL A 219 11.33 -10.17 10.17
N ASP A 220 11.87 -10.75 11.24
CA ASP A 220 11.09 -11.09 12.44
C ASP A 220 10.48 -9.87 13.13
N ALA A 221 11.22 -8.78 13.23
CA ALA A 221 10.73 -7.57 13.89
C ALA A 221 9.54 -6.96 13.12
N VAL A 222 9.63 -6.93 11.79
CA VAL A 222 8.59 -6.40 10.92
C VAL A 222 7.41 -7.36 10.81
N LEU A 223 7.66 -8.68 10.69
CA LEU A 223 6.61 -9.69 10.67
C LEU A 223 5.84 -9.73 11.99
N LYS A 224 6.52 -9.47 13.13
CA LYS A 224 5.87 -9.26 14.43
C LYS A 224 4.95 -8.05 14.44
N GLU A 225 5.33 -6.96 13.80
CA GLU A 225 4.51 -5.76 13.70
C GLU A 225 3.33 -5.98 12.74
N GLU A 226 3.57 -6.63 11.60
CA GLU A 226 2.59 -6.98 10.57
C GLU A 226 1.49 -7.90 11.09
N LEU A 227 1.86 -9.00 11.75
CA LEU A 227 0.93 -10.04 12.18
C LEU A 227 0.55 -9.93 13.67
N GLY A 228 1.46 -9.45 14.53
CA GLY A 228 1.39 -9.70 15.98
C GLY A 228 0.20 -9.08 16.71
N ALA A 229 -0.46 -8.07 16.17
CA ALA A 229 -1.71 -7.53 16.73
C ALA A 229 -2.98 -8.24 16.23
N MET A 230 -2.85 -9.09 15.20
CA MET A 230 -3.96 -9.71 14.45
C MET A 230 -3.86 -11.24 14.41
N MET A 231 -3.24 -11.83 15.46
CA MET A 231 -3.19 -13.28 15.66
C MET A 231 -4.24 -13.71 16.68
N TYR A 232 -5.25 -14.45 16.23
CA TYR A 232 -6.34 -14.94 17.07
C TYR A 232 -6.28 -16.47 17.14
N ALA A 233 -6.33 -17.03 18.34
CA ALA A 233 -6.19 -18.46 18.55
C ALA A 233 -7.30 -19.00 19.45
N ASP A 234 -7.45 -20.33 19.44
CA ASP A 234 -8.51 -21.03 20.17
C ASP A 234 -9.91 -20.65 19.68
N ILE A 235 -10.04 -20.34 18.38
CA ILE A 235 -11.33 -20.00 17.77
C ILE A 235 -12.21 -21.26 17.70
N PRO A 236 -13.42 -21.24 18.29
CA PRO A 236 -14.38 -22.33 18.16
C PRO A 236 -14.88 -22.49 16.72
N GLY A 237 -15.15 -23.73 16.28
CA GLY A 237 -15.72 -23.98 14.95
C GLY A 237 -14.70 -24.02 13.80
N PHE A 238 -13.40 -23.85 14.09
CA PHE A 238 -12.36 -23.78 13.05
C PHE A 238 -12.33 -25.07 12.20
N TYR A 239 -12.30 -26.23 12.86
CA TYR A 239 -12.19 -27.51 12.17
C TYR A 239 -13.40 -27.76 11.28
N GLU A 240 -14.60 -27.52 11.80
CA GLU A 240 -15.87 -27.70 11.11
C GLU A 240 -15.97 -26.80 9.87
N LYS A 241 -15.45 -25.57 9.96
CA LYS A 241 -15.45 -24.63 8.84
C LYS A 241 -14.44 -25.00 7.75
N TYR A 242 -13.22 -25.42 8.10
CA TYR A 242 -12.17 -25.68 7.10
C TYR A 242 -12.20 -27.11 6.55
N PHE A 243 -12.48 -28.10 7.39
CA PHE A 243 -12.45 -29.52 7.05
C PHE A 243 -13.85 -30.12 6.92
N GLY A 244 -14.82 -29.66 7.72
CA GLY A 244 -16.20 -30.16 7.70
C GLY A 244 -16.98 -29.83 6.41
N THR A 245 -16.49 -28.91 5.58
CA THR A 245 -17.08 -28.63 4.25
C THR A 245 -16.70 -29.68 3.20
N ILE A 246 -15.85 -30.65 3.54
CA ILE A 246 -15.40 -31.70 2.62
C ILE A 246 -16.27 -32.94 2.86
N GLU A 247 -17.34 -33.09 2.06
CA GLU A 247 -18.40 -34.09 2.29
C GLU A 247 -17.89 -35.53 2.45
N TRP A 248 -16.85 -35.91 1.71
CA TRP A 248 -16.31 -37.26 1.72
C TRP A 248 -15.24 -37.50 2.80
N LEU A 249 -14.71 -36.43 3.42
CA LEU A 249 -13.54 -36.52 4.31
C LEU A 249 -13.84 -37.32 5.58
N GLU A 250 -14.99 -37.08 6.21
CA GLU A 250 -15.35 -37.73 7.46
C GLU A 250 -15.54 -39.26 7.30
N PRO A 251 -16.33 -39.75 6.31
CA PRO A 251 -16.41 -41.18 6.01
C PRO A 251 -15.05 -41.82 5.69
N ALA A 252 -14.22 -41.14 4.88
CA ALA A 252 -12.90 -41.64 4.51
C ALA A 252 -11.95 -41.71 5.72
N ALA A 253 -11.93 -40.67 6.55
CA ALA A 253 -11.14 -40.63 7.77
C ALA A 253 -11.60 -41.70 8.77
N GLN A 254 -12.90 -41.97 8.85
CA GLN A 254 -13.43 -43.05 9.68
C GLN A 254 -12.95 -44.42 9.21
N ALA A 255 -12.95 -44.68 7.90
CA ALA A 255 -12.43 -45.92 7.33
C ALA A 255 -10.93 -46.09 7.58
N VAL A 256 -10.12 -45.03 7.33
CA VAL A 256 -8.68 -45.05 7.57
C VAL A 256 -8.36 -45.20 9.06
N PHE A 257 -9.07 -44.49 9.93
CA PHE A 257 -8.87 -44.60 11.38
C PHE A 257 -9.30 -45.97 11.94
N ALA A 258 -10.34 -46.58 11.38
CA ALA A 258 -10.70 -47.96 11.72
C ALA A 258 -9.56 -48.93 11.37
N LYS A 259 -8.96 -48.81 10.18
CA LYS A 259 -7.78 -49.59 9.77
C LYS A 259 -6.59 -49.39 10.69
N CYS A 260 -6.39 -48.18 11.21
CA CYS A 260 -5.32 -47.90 12.18
C CYS A 260 -5.51 -48.61 13.53
N LYS A 261 -6.74 -49.03 13.86
CA LYS A 261 -7.09 -49.75 15.09
C LYS A 261 -7.20 -51.27 14.90
N GLU A 262 -7.09 -51.76 13.67
CA GLU A 262 -7.15 -53.19 13.34
C GLU A 262 -5.80 -53.88 13.57
N GLY A 263 -5.86 -55.18 13.85
CA GLY A 263 -4.68 -56.05 14.00
C GLY A 263 -4.31 -56.34 15.47
N GLU A 264 -3.39 -57.30 15.65
CA GLU A 264 -2.85 -57.64 16.98
C GLU A 264 -1.92 -56.55 17.54
N ASP A 265 -1.37 -55.71 16.66
CA ASP A 265 -0.42 -54.63 16.97
C ASP A 265 -0.82 -53.34 16.21
N PRO A 266 -1.91 -52.67 16.65
CA PRO A 266 -2.52 -51.55 15.93
C PRO A 266 -1.63 -50.30 15.92
N PHE A 267 -1.82 -49.45 14.91
CA PHE A 267 -1.14 -48.14 14.83
C PHE A 267 -1.63 -47.16 15.89
N TYR A 268 -2.90 -47.27 16.33
CA TYR A 268 -3.49 -46.43 17.36
C TYR A 268 -4.23 -47.29 18.39
N SER A 269 -4.00 -47.01 19.68
CA SER A 269 -4.79 -47.55 20.78
C SER A 269 -5.38 -46.42 21.62
N GLU A 270 -6.59 -46.60 22.17
CA GLU A 270 -7.22 -45.58 23.02
C GLU A 270 -6.46 -45.39 24.36
N GLU A 271 -5.67 -46.39 24.78
CA GLU A 271 -4.91 -46.34 26.05
C GLU A 271 -3.56 -45.64 25.90
N THR A 272 -2.85 -45.90 24.80
CA THR A 272 -1.46 -45.46 24.57
C THR A 272 -1.32 -44.39 23.48
N GLY A 273 -2.37 -44.13 22.70
CA GLY A 273 -2.33 -43.24 21.55
C GLY A 273 -1.61 -43.87 20.36
N TRP A 274 -0.88 -43.07 19.59
CA TRP A 274 -0.18 -43.55 18.41
C TRP A 274 1.06 -44.39 18.76
N ARG A 275 1.16 -45.54 18.10
CA ARG A 275 2.31 -46.43 18.20
C ARG A 275 3.59 -45.74 17.71
N GLY A 276 4.66 -45.93 18.48
CA GLY A 276 6.00 -45.46 18.10
C GLY A 276 6.18 -43.94 18.17
N TRP A 277 5.26 -43.22 18.81
CA TRP A 277 5.43 -41.79 19.06
C TRP A 277 6.75 -41.53 19.80
N PRO A 278 7.66 -40.68 19.27
CA PRO A 278 9.00 -40.53 19.81
C PRO A 278 9.00 -39.78 21.14
N GLU A 279 9.52 -40.43 22.18
CA GLU A 279 9.67 -39.84 23.51
C GLU A 279 10.56 -38.59 23.47
N GLY A 280 10.02 -37.45 23.94
CA GLY A 280 10.72 -36.16 23.93
C GLY A 280 10.56 -35.35 22.64
N ALA A 281 9.87 -35.88 21.62
CA ALA A 281 9.51 -35.17 20.38
C ALA A 281 10.70 -34.46 19.70
N LYS A 282 11.83 -35.18 19.56
CA LYS A 282 12.96 -34.67 18.78
C LYS A 282 12.56 -34.54 17.31
N GLU A 283 12.93 -33.44 16.69
CA GLU A 283 12.48 -33.05 15.34
C GLU A 283 12.68 -34.18 14.31
N LEU A 284 13.90 -34.73 14.20
CA LEU A 284 14.20 -35.79 13.22
C LEU A 284 13.37 -37.06 13.44
N ASP A 285 13.23 -37.48 14.70
CA ASP A 285 12.48 -38.71 15.06
C ASP A 285 10.99 -38.53 14.76
N VAL A 286 10.43 -37.34 15.06
CA VAL A 286 9.03 -36.99 14.75
C VAL A 286 8.79 -36.97 13.25
N LEU A 287 9.71 -36.39 12.48
CA LEU A 287 9.61 -36.33 11.02
C LEU A 287 9.61 -37.73 10.38
N GLN A 288 10.55 -38.59 10.77
CA GLN A 288 10.62 -39.96 10.25
C GLN A 288 9.36 -40.77 10.60
N TRP A 289 8.91 -40.67 11.85
CA TRP A 289 7.68 -41.33 12.32
C TRP A 289 6.45 -40.82 11.56
N LEU A 290 6.33 -39.50 11.40
CA LEU A 290 5.19 -38.87 10.75
C LEU A 290 5.13 -39.21 9.25
N SER A 291 6.26 -39.16 8.53
CA SER A 291 6.32 -39.58 7.13
C SER A 291 5.82 -41.01 6.95
N ALA A 292 6.35 -41.95 7.73
CA ALA A 292 5.95 -43.36 7.66
C ALA A 292 4.47 -43.57 8.00
N LEU A 293 3.93 -42.81 8.96
CA LEU A 293 2.52 -42.88 9.32
C LEU A 293 1.61 -42.33 8.21
N ILE A 294 1.99 -41.20 7.60
CA ILE A 294 1.23 -40.59 6.51
C ILE A 294 1.24 -41.48 5.26
N ASP A 295 2.34 -42.15 4.94
CA ASP A 295 2.40 -43.12 3.83
C ASP A 295 1.40 -44.26 4.05
N ASN A 296 1.23 -44.72 5.29
CA ASN A 296 0.19 -45.70 5.63
C ASN A 296 -1.22 -45.12 5.50
N PHE A 297 -1.47 -43.87 5.89
CA PHE A 297 -2.77 -43.23 5.69
C PHE A 297 -3.13 -43.11 4.22
N ILE A 298 -2.17 -42.75 3.37
CA ILE A 298 -2.35 -42.69 1.91
C ILE A 298 -2.73 -44.08 1.40
N ARG A 299 -1.99 -45.12 1.77
CA ARG A 299 -2.28 -46.50 1.36
C ARG A 299 -3.68 -46.95 1.79
N PHE A 300 -4.05 -46.72 3.06
CA PHE A 300 -5.38 -47.08 3.56
C PHE A 300 -6.51 -46.30 2.88
N PHE A 301 -6.27 -45.03 2.55
CA PHE A 301 -7.22 -44.23 1.80
C PHE A 301 -7.41 -44.75 0.38
N GLU A 302 -6.33 -45.09 -0.32
CA GLU A 302 -6.39 -45.64 -1.68
C GLU A 302 -7.02 -47.04 -1.73
N GLU A 303 -6.90 -47.83 -0.65
CA GLU A 303 -7.62 -49.10 -0.48
C GLU A 303 -9.14 -48.88 -0.33
N TYR A 304 -9.54 -47.83 0.39
CA TYR A 304 -10.95 -47.45 0.59
C TYR A 304 -11.57 -46.82 -0.68
N ALA A 305 -10.87 -45.87 -1.30
CA ALA A 305 -11.32 -45.11 -2.47
C ALA A 305 -10.45 -45.46 -3.69
N ARG A 306 -10.65 -46.66 -4.24
CA ARG A 306 -9.81 -47.22 -5.33
C ARG A 306 -9.72 -46.36 -6.60
N ASP A 307 -10.72 -45.52 -6.84
CA ASP A 307 -10.78 -44.63 -8.00
C ASP A 307 -10.13 -43.26 -7.75
N GLN A 308 -9.67 -42.99 -6.52
CA GLN A 308 -9.02 -41.75 -6.14
C GLN A 308 -7.57 -42.01 -5.75
N LYS A 309 -6.66 -41.23 -6.32
CA LYS A 309 -5.23 -41.26 -5.94
C LYS A 309 -4.85 -39.95 -5.30
N ILE A 310 -4.11 -40.04 -4.19
CA ILE A 310 -3.57 -38.86 -3.54
C ILE A 310 -2.33 -38.42 -4.31
N GLN A 311 -2.38 -37.23 -4.89
CA GLN A 311 -1.25 -36.65 -5.63
C GLN A 311 -0.28 -35.89 -4.74
N ARG A 312 -0.55 -35.76 -3.44
CA ARG A 312 0.26 -34.97 -2.51
C ARG A 312 1.08 -35.86 -1.61
N LYS A 313 2.24 -35.34 -1.21
CA LYS A 313 3.11 -36.00 -0.24
C LYS A 313 3.57 -35.05 0.84
N LEU A 314 4.01 -35.65 1.94
CA LEU A 314 4.71 -34.95 2.99
C LEU A 314 6.15 -34.69 2.55
N LEU A 315 6.59 -33.44 2.65
CA LEU A 315 7.97 -33.02 2.53
C LEU A 315 8.54 -32.81 3.94
N ALA A 316 9.58 -33.56 4.27
CA ALA A 316 10.26 -33.53 5.57
C ALA A 316 11.78 -33.32 5.38
N GLN A 317 12.18 -32.12 4.95
CA GLN A 317 13.58 -31.78 4.64
C GLN A 317 14.09 -30.58 5.47
N PRO A 318 14.14 -30.67 6.82
CA PRO A 318 14.42 -29.55 7.72
C PRO A 318 15.82 -28.95 7.58
N TYR A 319 16.76 -29.69 6.97
CA TYR A 319 18.16 -29.26 6.86
C TYR A 319 18.52 -28.63 5.51
N GLN A 320 17.65 -28.75 4.50
CA GLN A 320 17.88 -28.26 3.16
C GLN A 320 17.07 -26.97 2.90
N PRO A 321 17.71 -25.87 2.50
CA PRO A 321 16.99 -24.68 2.08
C PRO A 321 16.14 -24.96 0.83
N LEU A 322 14.93 -24.41 0.81
CA LEU A 322 14.07 -24.44 -0.37
C LEU A 322 14.43 -23.30 -1.33
N GLU A 323 14.31 -23.58 -2.63
CA GLU A 323 14.53 -22.58 -3.68
C GLU A 323 13.38 -21.58 -3.78
N GLY A 324 13.66 -20.38 -4.32
CA GLY A 324 12.64 -19.36 -4.58
C GLY A 324 12.48 -18.28 -3.51
N SER A 325 13.20 -18.39 -2.40
CA SER A 325 13.28 -17.32 -1.40
C SER A 325 14.50 -16.43 -1.64
N THR A 326 14.40 -15.16 -1.27
CA THR A 326 15.53 -14.21 -1.33
C THR A 326 16.64 -14.57 -0.33
N ALA A 327 16.29 -15.27 0.76
CA ALA A 327 17.24 -15.75 1.75
C ALA A 327 17.10 -17.27 1.90
N ASP A 328 18.18 -17.94 2.32
CA ASP A 328 18.10 -19.36 2.63
C ASP A 328 17.09 -19.58 3.77
N ARG A 329 16.02 -20.31 3.45
CA ARG A 329 14.93 -20.66 4.37
C ARG A 329 14.72 -22.16 4.32
N LYS A 330 14.70 -22.75 5.51
CA LYS A 330 14.45 -24.17 5.72
C LYS A 330 13.05 -24.33 6.26
N LEU A 331 12.32 -25.31 5.73
CA LEU A 331 10.99 -25.67 6.16
C LEU A 331 11.10 -26.95 7.00
N ASP A 332 10.55 -26.97 8.21
CA ASP A 332 10.55 -28.17 9.06
C ASP A 332 9.81 -29.32 8.35
N ILE A 333 8.58 -29.02 7.93
CA ILE A 333 7.64 -29.97 7.31
C ILE A 333 6.61 -29.23 6.45
N GLY A 334 6.09 -29.87 5.41
CA GLY A 334 4.92 -29.35 4.70
C GLY A 334 4.36 -30.33 3.68
N PHE A 335 3.17 -30.03 3.15
CA PHE A 335 2.56 -30.83 2.09
C PHE A 335 2.85 -30.21 0.72
N VAL A 336 3.19 -31.04 -0.27
CA VAL A 336 3.51 -30.63 -1.65
C VAL A 336 2.73 -31.46 -2.67
N ASN A 337 2.53 -30.94 -3.88
CA ASN A 337 2.06 -31.75 -5.01
C ASN A 337 3.23 -32.58 -5.56
N ASP A 338 3.04 -33.89 -5.71
CA ASP A 338 4.02 -34.84 -6.22
C ASP A 338 3.79 -35.17 -7.69
N SER A 339 4.14 -34.23 -8.57
CA SER A 339 4.10 -34.52 -10.01
C SER A 339 5.46 -34.79 -10.63
N ASN A 340 6.62 -34.60 -9.95
CA ASN A 340 7.96 -34.86 -10.55
C ASN A 340 9.18 -34.92 -9.59
N ALA A 341 9.04 -34.96 -8.25
CA ALA A 341 10.21 -34.83 -7.37
C ALA A 341 10.79 -36.20 -6.98
N SER A 342 11.97 -36.57 -7.53
CA SER A 342 12.82 -37.59 -6.90
C SER A 342 13.21 -37.14 -5.49
N GLU A 343 13.55 -38.07 -4.60
CA GLU A 343 13.93 -37.79 -3.20
C GLU A 343 15.09 -36.77 -3.08
N ASP A 344 15.89 -36.63 -4.13
CA ASP A 344 17.06 -35.73 -4.22
C ASP A 344 16.78 -34.38 -4.94
N ALA A 345 15.57 -34.16 -5.48
CA ALA A 345 15.26 -32.92 -6.19
C ALA A 345 15.08 -31.75 -5.21
N SER A 346 15.75 -30.62 -5.45
CA SER A 346 15.54 -29.40 -4.67
C SER A 346 14.08 -28.93 -4.80
N CYS A 347 13.39 -28.80 -3.67
CA CYS A 347 12.02 -28.32 -3.64
C CYS A 347 11.97 -26.78 -3.64
N HIS A 348 10.99 -26.21 -4.34
CA HIS A 348 10.79 -24.78 -4.46
C HIS A 348 9.59 -24.32 -3.62
N TRP A 349 9.63 -23.10 -3.05
CA TRP A 349 8.52 -22.55 -2.23
C TRP A 349 7.17 -22.53 -2.94
N SER A 350 7.16 -22.46 -4.28
CA SER A 350 5.94 -22.52 -5.09
C SER A 350 5.25 -23.89 -5.07
N GLN A 351 5.93 -24.95 -4.64
CA GLN A 351 5.37 -26.31 -4.50
C GLN A 351 4.75 -26.56 -3.13
N ILE A 352 5.10 -25.77 -2.11
CA ILE A 352 4.61 -25.92 -0.74
C ILE A 352 3.15 -25.47 -0.65
N LEU A 353 2.26 -26.40 -0.29
CA LEU A 353 0.83 -26.13 -0.19
C LEU A 353 0.37 -25.79 1.22
N VAL A 354 0.85 -26.54 2.20
CA VAL A 354 0.52 -26.41 3.63
C VAL A 354 1.81 -26.54 4.43
N PRO A 355 2.42 -25.45 4.90
CA PRO A 355 3.60 -25.51 5.77
C PRO A 355 3.21 -25.94 7.19
N GLY A 356 4.12 -26.64 7.86
CA GLY A 356 4.03 -26.97 9.27
C GLY A 356 5.30 -26.59 10.03
N GLU A 357 5.15 -26.42 11.34
CA GLU A 357 6.23 -26.10 12.27
C GLU A 357 6.26 -27.13 13.40
N LEU A 358 7.45 -27.65 13.73
CA LEU A 358 7.63 -28.64 14.79
C LEU A 358 8.35 -28.04 15.98
N LYS A 359 7.83 -28.29 17.19
CA LYS A 359 8.50 -27.92 18.45
C LYS A 359 8.51 -29.09 19.42
N ASN A 360 9.61 -29.26 20.14
CA ASN A 360 9.79 -30.33 21.13
C ASN A 360 9.25 -29.99 22.53
N ASP A 361 8.70 -28.80 22.73
CA ASP A 361 8.19 -28.32 24.01
C ASP A 361 6.80 -27.69 23.84
N THR A 362 5.87 -28.10 24.70
CA THR A 362 4.49 -27.60 24.73
C THR A 362 4.42 -26.13 25.13
N SER A 363 5.46 -25.58 25.77
CA SER A 363 5.54 -24.15 26.09
C SER A 363 5.59 -23.24 24.85
N TYR A 364 5.86 -23.82 23.67
CA TYR A 364 5.78 -23.13 22.39
C TYR A 364 4.36 -23.06 21.81
N ASP A 365 3.41 -23.88 22.28
CA ASP A 365 1.98 -23.80 21.93
C ASP A 365 1.29 -22.64 22.64
N VAL A 366 1.94 -21.47 22.60
CA VAL A 366 1.40 -20.21 23.05
C VAL A 366 1.18 -19.36 21.80
N PRO A 367 -0.04 -18.84 21.56
CA PRO A 367 -0.38 -18.01 20.40
C PRO A 367 0.46 -16.75 20.19
N SER A 368 1.35 -16.38 21.12
CA SER A 368 2.27 -15.25 20.98
C SER A 368 3.69 -15.65 20.51
N LYS A 369 4.01 -16.96 20.47
CA LYS A 369 5.33 -17.48 20.11
C LYS A 369 5.30 -18.49 18.96
N ALA A 370 4.29 -19.38 18.91
CA ALA A 370 4.23 -20.50 17.96
C ALA A 370 4.17 -20.04 16.49
N TRP A 371 3.46 -18.95 16.24
CA TRP A 371 3.12 -18.53 14.89
C TRP A 371 4.25 -17.85 14.14
N LEU A 372 5.29 -17.34 14.81
CA LEU A 372 6.29 -16.51 14.14
C LEU A 372 7.15 -17.33 13.17
N ASP A 373 7.53 -18.55 13.57
CA ASP A 373 8.27 -19.46 12.71
C ASP A 373 7.39 -19.86 11.51
N LEU A 374 6.18 -20.36 11.77
CA LEU A 374 5.21 -20.70 10.73
C LEU A 374 4.87 -19.51 9.80
N GLY A 375 4.73 -18.31 10.36
CA GLY A 375 4.44 -17.08 9.63
C GLY A 375 5.55 -16.68 8.65
N ARG A 376 6.81 -17.07 8.92
CA ARG A 376 7.90 -16.92 7.94
C ARG A 376 7.69 -17.84 6.75
N TYR A 377 7.37 -19.10 7.00
CA TYR A 377 7.09 -20.06 5.91
C TYR A 377 5.90 -19.60 5.08
N VAL A 378 4.83 -19.14 5.74
CA VAL A 378 3.66 -18.57 5.07
C VAL A 378 4.02 -17.37 4.19
N ARG A 379 4.88 -16.46 4.66
CA ARG A 379 5.34 -15.32 3.84
C ARG A 379 6.02 -15.81 2.57
N GLU A 380 6.91 -16.80 2.66
CA GLU A 380 7.61 -17.34 1.49
C GLU A 380 6.63 -18.04 0.53
N VAL A 381 5.71 -18.85 1.06
CA VAL A 381 4.64 -19.50 0.25
C VAL A 381 3.79 -18.46 -0.48
N MET A 382 3.28 -17.44 0.22
CA MET A 382 2.47 -16.37 -0.39
C MET A 382 3.26 -15.51 -1.38
N THR A 383 4.58 -15.41 -1.20
CA THR A 383 5.46 -14.68 -2.14
C THR A 383 5.68 -15.50 -3.41
N ALA A 384 5.89 -16.81 -3.28
CA ALA A 384 6.12 -17.71 -4.40
C ALA A 384 4.85 -18.11 -5.16
N GLN A 385 3.68 -18.02 -4.52
CA GLN A 385 2.37 -18.34 -5.10
C GLN A 385 1.52 -17.08 -5.21
N ASP A 386 1.48 -16.52 -6.42
CA ASP A 386 0.87 -15.23 -6.75
C ASP A 386 -0.66 -15.20 -6.69
N SER A 387 -1.32 -16.36 -6.79
CA SER A 387 -2.78 -16.53 -6.74
C SER A 387 -3.35 -16.92 -5.37
N ARG A 388 -2.57 -16.84 -4.28
CA ARG A 388 -3.06 -17.20 -2.92
C ARG A 388 -3.78 -16.04 -2.22
N SER A 389 -4.99 -16.26 -1.72
CA SER A 389 -5.69 -15.38 -0.77
C SER A 389 -5.32 -15.71 0.68
N SER A 390 -5.12 -16.99 0.98
CA SER A 390 -4.78 -17.51 2.32
C SER A 390 -3.89 -18.75 2.26
N VAL A 391 -3.30 -19.12 3.39
CA VAL A 391 -2.46 -20.32 3.55
C VAL A 391 -2.85 -21.03 4.84
N LEU A 392 -3.31 -22.27 4.69
CA LEU A 392 -3.46 -23.21 5.80
C LEU A 392 -2.10 -23.72 6.24
N GLY A 393 -1.93 -23.93 7.54
CA GLY A 393 -0.74 -24.52 8.12
C GLY A 393 -1.04 -25.16 9.47
N PHE A 394 -0.03 -25.75 10.09
CA PHE A 394 -0.18 -26.35 11.41
C PHE A 394 1.09 -26.19 12.25
N THR A 395 0.93 -26.25 13.57
CA THR A 395 2.04 -26.36 14.52
C THR A 395 1.87 -27.64 15.30
N LEU A 396 2.92 -28.44 15.45
CA LEU A 396 2.94 -29.64 16.29
C LEU A 396 3.99 -29.46 17.40
N CYS A 397 3.51 -29.16 18.61
CA CYS A 397 4.33 -28.94 19.79
C CYS A 397 4.22 -30.16 20.71
N ARG A 398 5.23 -31.05 20.70
CA ARG A 398 5.09 -32.43 21.18
C ARG A 398 3.88 -33.09 20.52
N SER A 399 2.92 -33.61 21.28
CA SER A 399 1.70 -34.21 20.75
C SER A 399 0.56 -33.19 20.53
N LYS A 400 0.76 -31.91 20.87
CA LYS A 400 -0.26 -30.87 20.71
C LYS A 400 -0.21 -30.30 19.31
N MET A 401 -1.24 -30.58 18.52
CA MET A 401 -1.41 -30.02 17.18
C MET A 401 -2.38 -28.84 17.23
N ARG A 402 -2.06 -27.78 16.49
CA ARG A 402 -2.93 -26.62 16.28
C ARG A 402 -2.96 -26.27 14.80
N LEU A 403 -4.16 -25.99 14.30
CA LEU A 403 -4.41 -25.66 12.91
C LEU A 403 -4.43 -24.14 12.76
N TRP A 404 -3.85 -23.64 11.68
CA TRP A 404 -3.73 -22.22 11.39
C TRP A 404 -4.27 -21.91 9.99
N ASN A 405 -4.88 -20.75 9.85
CA ASN A 405 -5.12 -20.10 8.57
C ASN A 405 -4.54 -18.68 8.61
N PHE A 406 -3.63 -18.38 7.69
CA PHE A 406 -3.07 -17.05 7.51
C PHE A 406 -3.68 -16.39 6.28
N ASP A 407 -4.06 -15.13 6.41
CA ASP A 407 -4.79 -14.36 5.41
C ASP A 407 -4.30 -12.91 5.36
N ARG A 408 -5.02 -12.05 4.64
CA ARG A 408 -4.61 -10.65 4.39
C ARG A 408 -4.88 -9.71 5.56
N LEU A 409 -5.48 -10.19 6.65
CA LEU A 409 -5.64 -9.47 7.91
C LEU A 409 -4.67 -9.96 8.99
N GLY A 410 -4.22 -11.21 8.94
CA GLY A 410 -3.36 -11.81 9.96
C GLY A 410 -3.45 -13.33 9.96
N GLY A 411 -3.53 -13.93 11.15
CA GLY A 411 -3.69 -15.37 11.28
C GLY A 411 -4.75 -15.74 12.32
N ILE A 412 -5.53 -16.77 12.00
CA ILE A 412 -6.48 -17.38 12.91
C ILE A 412 -6.11 -18.84 13.17
N ALA A 413 -6.41 -19.34 14.37
CA ALA A 413 -6.06 -20.70 14.76
C ALA A 413 -7.18 -21.43 15.50
N SER A 414 -7.23 -22.74 15.30
CA SER A 414 -8.06 -23.65 16.08
C SER A 414 -7.63 -23.68 17.55
N LYS A 415 -8.43 -24.34 18.39
CA LYS A 415 -7.93 -24.90 19.65
C LYS A 415 -6.88 -25.96 19.36
N SER A 416 -5.88 -26.07 20.23
CA SER A 416 -4.93 -27.18 20.19
C SER A 416 -5.59 -28.47 20.65
N PHE A 417 -5.31 -29.58 19.98
CA PHE A 417 -5.77 -30.92 20.36
C PHE A 417 -4.58 -31.87 20.53
N ASP A 418 -4.76 -32.94 21.30
CA ASP A 418 -3.69 -33.93 21.53
C ASP A 418 -3.82 -35.07 20.52
N ILE A 419 -2.88 -35.20 19.59
CA ILE A 419 -2.99 -36.22 18.53
C ILE A 419 -3.03 -37.65 19.09
N ASN A 420 -2.45 -37.87 20.27
CA ASN A 420 -2.44 -39.18 20.93
C ASN A 420 -3.74 -39.50 21.67
N LYS A 421 -4.62 -38.51 21.87
CA LYS A 421 -5.95 -38.71 22.48
C LYS A 421 -7.08 -38.56 21.46
N GLU A 422 -6.85 -37.72 20.46
CA GLU A 422 -7.82 -37.32 19.44
C GLU A 422 -7.35 -37.83 18.06
N GLY A 423 -7.03 -39.13 17.98
CA GLY A 423 -6.45 -39.76 16.80
C GLY A 423 -7.33 -39.65 15.55
N PHE A 424 -8.65 -39.74 15.71
CA PHE A 424 -9.60 -39.54 14.60
C PHE A 424 -9.46 -38.14 13.99
N GLN A 425 -9.41 -37.09 14.82
CA GLN A 425 -9.25 -35.73 14.34
C GLN A 425 -7.89 -35.54 13.64
N PHE A 426 -6.83 -36.16 14.16
CA PHE A 426 -5.53 -36.16 13.51
C PHE A 426 -5.57 -36.79 12.11
N VAL A 427 -6.15 -37.98 11.95
CA VAL A 427 -6.31 -38.64 10.63
C VAL A 427 -7.09 -37.74 9.67
N SER A 428 -8.23 -37.19 10.11
CA SER A 428 -9.06 -36.32 9.28
C SER A 428 -8.34 -35.06 8.81
N VAL A 429 -7.53 -34.44 9.68
CA VAL A 429 -6.73 -33.26 9.30
C VAL A 429 -5.68 -33.61 8.24
N ILE A 430 -4.95 -34.71 8.42
CA ILE A 430 -3.91 -35.13 7.48
C ILE A 430 -4.52 -35.49 6.12
N LEU A 431 -5.59 -36.29 6.09
CA LEU A 431 -6.29 -36.61 4.86
C LEU A 431 -6.85 -35.35 4.19
N GLY A 432 -7.34 -34.38 4.97
CA GLY A 432 -7.75 -33.07 4.48
C GLY A 432 -6.62 -32.37 3.73
N TYR A 433 -5.45 -32.20 4.35
CA TYR A 433 -4.31 -31.53 3.69
C TYR A 433 -3.83 -32.26 2.42
N LEU A 434 -3.85 -33.59 2.42
CA LEU A 434 -3.47 -34.40 1.27
C LEU A 434 -4.43 -34.26 0.07
N SER A 435 -5.66 -33.78 0.28
CA SER A 435 -6.73 -33.89 -0.72
C SER A 435 -7.54 -32.62 -0.99
N MET A 436 -7.44 -31.61 -0.13
CA MET A 436 -8.14 -30.32 -0.28
C MET A 436 -8.00 -29.75 -1.70
N SER A 437 -9.06 -29.21 -2.30
CA SER A 437 -8.95 -28.55 -3.61
C SER A 437 -8.05 -27.31 -3.54
N ARG A 438 -7.62 -26.79 -4.69
CA ARG A 438 -6.86 -25.53 -4.74
C ARG A 438 -7.64 -24.39 -4.07
N GLU A 439 -8.94 -24.28 -4.35
CA GLU A 439 -9.81 -23.31 -3.70
C GLU A 439 -9.82 -23.47 -2.17
N GLN A 440 -9.93 -24.70 -1.66
CA GLN A 440 -9.91 -24.98 -0.20
C GLN A 440 -8.57 -24.65 0.46
N LEU A 441 -7.48 -24.75 -0.31
CA LEU A 441 -6.15 -24.32 0.13
C LEU A 441 -6.00 -22.79 0.07
N GLY A 442 -6.95 -22.04 -0.46
CA GLY A 442 -6.90 -20.58 -0.55
C GLY A 442 -6.25 -20.05 -1.81
N PHE A 443 -6.27 -20.82 -2.90
CA PHE A 443 -6.00 -20.29 -4.24
C PHE A 443 -7.26 -19.60 -4.79
N ASP A 444 -7.07 -18.46 -5.45
CA ASP A 444 -8.12 -17.74 -6.18
C ASP A 444 -8.64 -18.60 -7.35
N PRO A 445 -9.91 -19.03 -7.33
CA PRO A 445 -10.48 -19.87 -8.39
C PRO A 445 -10.78 -19.10 -9.68
N THR A 446 -10.74 -17.75 -9.67
CA THR A 446 -10.90 -16.92 -10.86
C THR A 446 -9.66 -16.91 -11.76
N ILE A 447 -8.51 -17.32 -11.22
CA ILE A 447 -7.27 -17.55 -11.97
C ILE A 447 -7.25 -19.01 -12.42
N ILE A 448 -7.41 -19.22 -13.72
CA ILE A 448 -7.58 -20.55 -14.31
C ILE A 448 -6.24 -21.01 -14.89
N ASP A 449 -5.80 -22.20 -14.46
CA ASP A 449 -4.67 -22.92 -15.05
C ASP A 449 -5.19 -23.79 -16.21
N SER A 450 -4.75 -23.51 -17.43
CA SER A 450 -5.06 -24.30 -18.63
C SER A 450 -4.23 -25.58 -18.71
N ALA A 451 -4.74 -26.57 -19.45
CA ALA A 451 -4.03 -27.84 -19.70
C ALA A 451 -2.72 -27.66 -20.49
N ASP A 452 -2.59 -26.58 -21.27
CA ASP A 452 -1.38 -26.22 -22.01
C ASP A 452 -0.32 -25.51 -21.14
N GLY A 453 -0.61 -25.30 -19.85
CA GLY A 453 0.26 -24.62 -18.90
C GLY A 453 0.13 -23.09 -18.91
N SER A 454 -0.74 -22.52 -19.75
CA SER A 454 -1.08 -21.10 -19.68
C SER A 454 -1.98 -20.80 -18.47
N ARG A 455 -1.95 -19.56 -18.00
CA ARG A 455 -2.83 -19.07 -16.93
C ARG A 455 -3.61 -17.87 -17.43
N TYR A 456 -4.89 -17.79 -17.10
CA TYR A 456 -5.73 -16.70 -17.55
C TYR A 456 -6.84 -16.35 -16.55
N ILE A 457 -7.47 -15.22 -16.79
CA ILE A 457 -8.73 -14.83 -16.14
C ILE A 457 -9.78 -14.57 -17.22
N GLU A 458 -11.05 -14.70 -16.84
CA GLU A 458 -12.19 -14.29 -17.65
C GLU A 458 -12.77 -13.02 -17.03
N ILE A 459 -13.01 -12.00 -17.87
CA ILE A 459 -13.67 -10.76 -17.46
C ILE A 459 -14.91 -10.53 -18.32
N GLU A 460 -15.93 -9.91 -17.75
CA GLU A 460 -17.10 -9.48 -18.51
C GLU A 460 -16.98 -8.00 -18.87
N ARG A 461 -17.00 -7.69 -20.16
CA ARG A 461 -16.92 -6.32 -20.67
C ARG A 461 -17.82 -6.15 -21.88
N ASP A 462 -18.63 -5.10 -21.85
CA ASP A 462 -19.58 -4.77 -22.93
C ASP A 462 -20.54 -5.94 -23.28
N GLY A 463 -20.89 -6.76 -22.27
CA GLY A 463 -21.75 -7.95 -22.42
C GLY A 463 -21.06 -9.16 -23.07
N GLN A 464 -19.73 -9.14 -23.20
CA GLN A 464 -18.91 -10.22 -23.74
C GLN A 464 -17.89 -10.69 -22.72
N ILE A 465 -17.60 -11.99 -22.74
CA ILE A 465 -16.53 -12.57 -21.93
C ILE A 465 -15.22 -12.45 -22.71
N GLU A 466 -14.27 -11.68 -22.17
CA GLU A 466 -12.92 -11.54 -22.68
C GLU A 466 -11.96 -12.39 -21.82
N ARG A 467 -11.04 -13.13 -22.47
CA ARG A 467 -10.00 -13.93 -21.79
C ARG A 467 -8.68 -13.20 -21.79
N LEU A 468 -8.10 -12.99 -20.61
CA LEU A 468 -6.80 -12.34 -20.47
C LEU A 468 -5.73 -13.36 -20.06
N ILE A 469 -4.81 -13.67 -20.98
CA ILE A 469 -3.73 -14.64 -20.77
C ILE A 469 -2.56 -13.95 -20.06
N PHE A 470 -2.04 -14.56 -19.00
CA PHE A 470 -0.89 -14.06 -18.27
C PHE A 470 0.42 -14.29 -19.03
N ASP A 471 1.22 -13.23 -19.16
CA ASP A 471 2.57 -13.27 -19.76
C ASP A 471 3.66 -13.40 -18.69
N GLU A 472 3.63 -12.50 -17.68
CA GLU A 472 4.65 -12.43 -16.65
C GLU A 472 4.12 -11.78 -15.35
N VAL A 473 4.68 -12.18 -14.21
CA VAL A 473 4.47 -11.48 -12.94
C VAL A 473 5.37 -10.24 -12.91
N VAL A 474 4.76 -9.05 -12.94
CA VAL A 474 5.46 -7.76 -12.93
C VAL A 474 5.87 -7.38 -11.52
N LYS A 475 4.98 -7.60 -10.55
CA LYS A 475 5.19 -7.23 -9.15
C LYS A 475 4.42 -8.18 -8.24
N ARG A 476 5.07 -8.63 -7.17
CA ARG A 476 4.44 -9.34 -6.07
C ARG A 476 4.94 -8.74 -4.76
N ALA A 477 4.02 -8.21 -3.94
CA ALA A 477 4.37 -7.69 -2.62
C ALA A 477 4.62 -8.84 -1.63
N PRO A 478 5.83 -8.99 -1.06
CA PRO A 478 6.16 -10.12 -0.19
C PRO A 478 5.70 -9.86 1.26
N CYS A 479 4.38 -9.90 1.47
CA CYS A 479 3.73 -9.79 2.78
C CYS A 479 2.61 -10.83 2.96
N VAL A 480 2.33 -11.17 4.21
CA VAL A 480 1.20 -11.99 4.61
C VAL A 480 -0.04 -11.09 4.72
N ALA A 481 -0.01 -10.14 5.66
CA ALA A 481 -1.09 -9.20 5.93
C ALA A 481 -0.85 -7.83 5.27
N GLY A 482 -1.92 -7.25 4.74
CA GLY A 482 -1.87 -6.00 4.00
C GLY A 482 -2.57 -6.08 2.65
N ARG A 483 -2.24 -5.15 1.75
CA ARG A 483 -2.87 -5.09 0.42
C ARG A 483 -2.39 -6.20 -0.51
N ALA A 484 -1.22 -6.77 -0.21
CA ALA A 484 -0.61 -7.87 -0.97
C ALA A 484 -0.71 -7.69 -2.49
N THR A 485 -0.40 -6.48 -2.98
CA THR A 485 -0.59 -6.12 -4.38
C THR A 485 0.21 -7.06 -5.29
N THR A 486 -0.48 -7.64 -6.26
CA THR A 486 0.11 -8.43 -7.33
C THR A 486 -0.23 -7.80 -8.67
N CYS A 487 0.75 -7.68 -9.55
CA CYS A 487 0.57 -7.19 -10.90
C CYS A 487 1.09 -8.22 -11.88
N TRP A 488 0.26 -8.58 -12.87
CA TRP A 488 0.64 -9.41 -14.00
C TRP A 488 0.56 -8.59 -15.27
N LYS A 489 1.50 -8.83 -16.18
CA LYS A 489 1.34 -8.45 -17.57
C LYS A 489 0.51 -9.55 -18.24
N ALA A 490 -0.43 -9.14 -19.08
CA ALA A 490 -1.32 -10.03 -19.79
C ALA A 490 -1.61 -9.51 -21.20
N HIS A 491 -2.24 -10.34 -22.03
CA HIS A 491 -2.78 -9.95 -23.31
C HIS A 491 -4.16 -10.59 -23.53
N LEU A 492 -4.95 -10.01 -24.42
CA LEU A 492 -6.24 -10.57 -24.81
C LEU A 492 -6.02 -11.84 -25.65
N ASP A 493 -6.74 -12.91 -25.32
CA ASP A 493 -6.73 -14.15 -26.08
C ASP A 493 -7.23 -13.91 -27.52
N GLY A 494 -6.53 -14.48 -28.50
CA GLY A 494 -6.83 -14.27 -29.92
C GLY A 494 -6.41 -12.91 -30.52
N ASP A 495 -5.86 -11.98 -29.74
CA ASP A 495 -5.32 -10.72 -30.27
C ASP A 495 -3.92 -10.93 -30.87
N GLU A 496 -3.83 -10.91 -32.21
CA GLU A 496 -2.56 -11.04 -32.94
C GLU A 496 -1.56 -9.92 -32.60
N SER A 497 -2.05 -8.73 -32.24
CA SER A 497 -1.19 -7.60 -31.90
C SER A 497 -0.55 -7.75 -30.51
N ARG A 498 -1.09 -8.67 -29.68
CA ARG A 498 -0.70 -8.92 -28.28
C ARG A 498 -0.51 -7.63 -27.51
N MET A 499 -1.49 -6.73 -27.59
CA MET A 499 -1.40 -5.46 -26.87
C MET A 499 -1.30 -5.75 -25.37
N PRO A 500 -0.27 -5.21 -24.68
CA PRO A 500 0.00 -5.55 -23.31
C PRO A 500 -1.01 -4.85 -22.39
N LEU A 501 -1.68 -5.64 -21.56
CA LEU A 501 -2.50 -5.21 -20.45
C LEU A 501 -1.76 -5.49 -19.13
N VAL A 502 -2.16 -4.79 -18.07
CA VAL A 502 -1.71 -5.10 -16.71
C VAL A 502 -2.92 -5.36 -15.84
N ILE A 503 -2.93 -6.54 -15.23
CA ILE A 503 -3.91 -6.96 -14.24
C ILE A 503 -3.29 -6.70 -12.87
N LYS A 504 -4.01 -6.00 -12.01
CA LYS A 504 -3.58 -5.67 -10.65
C LYS A 504 -4.63 -6.14 -9.66
N ASP A 505 -4.22 -7.07 -8.80
CA ASP A 505 -5.02 -7.53 -7.67
C ASP A 505 -4.54 -6.88 -6.37
N SER A 506 -5.47 -6.53 -5.50
CA SER A 506 -5.17 -5.98 -4.19
C SER A 506 -6.30 -6.16 -3.18
N TRP A 507 -5.92 -6.32 -1.91
CA TRP A 507 -6.85 -6.46 -0.78
C TRP A 507 -7.07 -5.12 -0.09
N GLN A 508 -8.24 -4.53 -0.34
CA GLN A 508 -8.56 -3.15 0.03
C GLN A 508 -9.60 -3.09 1.15
N TYR A 509 -9.58 -2.03 1.94
CA TYR A 509 -10.62 -1.78 2.93
C TYR A 509 -11.95 -1.47 2.24
N PRO A 510 -13.09 -2.03 2.68
CA PRO A 510 -14.40 -1.81 2.06
C PRO A 510 -14.77 -0.32 1.95
N GLU A 511 -14.37 0.48 2.92
CA GLU A 511 -14.67 1.91 3.00
C GLU A 511 -13.94 2.75 1.94
N ARG A 512 -13.05 2.13 1.15
CA ARG A 512 -12.32 2.80 0.07
C ARG A 512 -13.13 2.87 -1.21
N GLU A 513 -13.08 4.04 -1.85
CA GLU A 513 -13.43 4.21 -3.25
C GLU A 513 -12.63 3.22 -4.12
N GLU A 514 -13.26 2.73 -5.17
CA GLU A 514 -12.68 1.73 -6.06
C GLU A 514 -11.67 2.38 -7.02
N GLU A 515 -10.42 1.91 -6.98
CA GLU A 515 -9.34 2.42 -7.85
C GLU A 515 -9.72 2.34 -9.34
N GLY A 516 -10.42 1.28 -9.74
CA GLY A 516 -10.89 1.10 -11.10
C GLY A 516 -11.92 2.14 -11.55
N ALA A 517 -12.84 2.52 -10.66
CA ALA A 517 -13.82 3.55 -10.93
C ALA A 517 -13.16 4.93 -11.14
N LEU A 518 -12.15 5.25 -10.34
CA LEU A 518 -11.34 6.46 -10.50
C LEU A 518 -10.59 6.47 -11.83
N LEU A 519 -9.95 5.35 -12.19
CA LEU A 519 -9.23 5.23 -13.47
C LEU A 519 -10.16 5.32 -14.67
N ARG A 520 -11.37 4.76 -14.58
CA ARG A 520 -12.41 4.88 -15.62
C ARG A 520 -12.77 6.34 -15.86
N GLU A 521 -13.08 7.07 -14.80
CA GLU A 521 -13.44 8.50 -14.88
C GLU A 521 -12.31 9.36 -15.49
N VAL A 522 -11.07 9.09 -15.10
CA VAL A 522 -9.88 9.78 -15.62
C VAL A 522 -9.68 9.51 -17.11
N THR A 523 -9.91 8.27 -17.53
CA THR A 523 -9.78 7.84 -18.93
C THR A 523 -10.87 8.47 -19.79
N GLU A 524 -12.12 8.47 -19.32
CA GLU A 524 -13.26 9.11 -20.01
C GLU A 524 -13.04 10.61 -20.21
N LYS A 525 -12.37 11.26 -19.26
CA LYS A 525 -12.02 12.68 -19.35
C LYS A 525 -10.79 12.94 -20.23
N GLY A 526 -10.05 11.92 -20.65
CA GLY A 526 -8.85 12.08 -21.46
C GLY A 526 -7.73 12.83 -20.73
N VAL A 527 -7.49 12.48 -19.46
CA VAL A 527 -6.33 12.98 -18.71
C VAL A 527 -5.06 12.33 -19.26
N ASN A 528 -4.06 13.14 -19.58
CA ASN A 528 -2.79 12.66 -20.12
C ASN A 528 -1.88 12.10 -19.01
N ASN A 529 -0.94 11.24 -19.39
CA ASN A 529 0.11 10.69 -18.50
C ASN A 529 -0.40 9.92 -17.27
N VAL A 530 -1.64 9.41 -17.33
CA VAL A 530 -2.20 8.46 -16.36
C VAL A 530 -2.55 7.16 -17.08
N ALA A 531 -2.42 6.03 -16.37
CA ALA A 531 -2.75 4.72 -16.94
C ALA A 531 -4.21 4.67 -17.39
N ARG A 532 -4.45 4.22 -18.62
CA ARG A 532 -5.81 4.13 -19.17
C ARG A 532 -6.50 2.89 -18.67
N TYR A 533 -7.74 3.09 -18.28
CA TYR A 533 -8.66 2.07 -17.83
C TYR A 533 -8.95 1.04 -18.93
N TYR A 534 -9.06 -0.22 -18.52
CA TYR A 534 -9.58 -1.31 -19.36
C TYR A 534 -10.79 -1.97 -18.70
N HIS A 535 -10.64 -2.46 -17.46
CA HIS A 535 -11.68 -3.15 -16.71
C HIS A 535 -11.42 -3.04 -15.20
N HIS A 536 -12.44 -3.20 -14.36
CA HIS A 536 -12.28 -3.43 -12.92
C HIS A 536 -13.47 -4.21 -12.37
N GLU A 537 -13.21 -4.94 -11.30
CA GLU A 537 -14.22 -5.71 -10.59
C GLU A 537 -13.84 -5.88 -9.11
N THR A 538 -14.86 -6.09 -8.28
CA THR A 538 -14.68 -6.79 -7.01
C THR A 538 -14.73 -8.27 -7.33
N VAL A 539 -13.69 -9.02 -6.97
CA VAL A 539 -13.58 -10.43 -7.33
C VAL A 539 -14.66 -11.21 -6.58
N CYS A 540 -15.43 -12.01 -7.31
CA CYS A 540 -16.49 -12.84 -6.74
C CYS A 540 -16.14 -14.33 -6.84
N VAL A 541 -16.32 -15.06 -5.74
CA VAL A 541 -16.17 -16.52 -5.67
C VAL A 541 -17.53 -17.11 -5.29
N ARG A 542 -18.09 -17.96 -6.15
CA ARG A 542 -19.43 -18.56 -5.95
C ARG A 542 -20.50 -17.50 -5.68
N GLU A 543 -20.56 -16.48 -6.52
CA GLU A 543 -21.55 -15.38 -6.46
C GLU A 543 -21.45 -14.46 -5.22
N ASN A 544 -20.41 -14.61 -4.39
CA ASN A 544 -20.17 -13.76 -3.22
C ASN A 544 -18.84 -13.01 -3.39
N ASP A 545 -18.79 -11.77 -2.89
CA ASP A 545 -17.55 -11.00 -2.83
C ASP A 545 -16.46 -11.78 -2.09
N ASP A 546 -15.26 -11.83 -2.68
CA ASP A 546 -14.09 -12.44 -2.07
C ASP A 546 -13.53 -11.51 -0.97
N ASP A 547 -14.12 -11.60 0.21
CA ASP A 547 -13.73 -10.86 1.41
C ASP A 547 -13.10 -11.76 2.49
N ILE A 548 -12.22 -11.19 3.31
CA ILE A 548 -11.48 -11.99 4.30
C ILE A 548 -12.39 -12.58 5.37
N CYS A 549 -13.36 -11.83 5.88
CA CYS A 549 -14.19 -12.27 6.99
C CYS A 549 -15.17 -13.39 6.60
N ASN A 550 -15.85 -13.26 5.46
CA ASN A 550 -16.88 -14.20 5.05
C ASN A 550 -16.33 -15.30 4.14
N ALA A 551 -15.57 -14.96 3.10
CA ALA A 551 -15.06 -15.94 2.14
C ALA A 551 -13.87 -16.72 2.72
N VAL A 552 -12.81 -16.03 3.14
CA VAL A 552 -11.56 -16.68 3.59
C VAL A 552 -11.67 -17.28 4.99
N ARG A 553 -12.24 -16.53 5.96
CA ARG A 553 -12.45 -16.98 7.35
C ARG A 553 -13.77 -17.71 7.57
N LYS A 554 -14.59 -17.88 6.52
CA LYS A 554 -15.84 -18.65 6.54
C LYS A 554 -16.83 -18.19 7.62
N GLY A 555 -16.79 -16.89 7.96
CA GLY A 555 -17.63 -16.28 8.99
C GLY A 555 -17.25 -16.65 10.44
N LEU A 556 -16.02 -17.11 10.68
CA LEU A 556 -15.53 -17.37 12.04
C LEU A 556 -15.43 -16.08 12.85
N ASP A 557 -16.06 -16.09 14.02
CA ASP A 557 -16.06 -14.96 14.94
C ASP A 557 -14.78 -14.89 15.76
N VAL A 558 -13.86 -14.01 15.36
CA VAL A 558 -12.57 -13.80 16.04
C VAL A 558 -12.72 -13.20 17.45
N THR A 559 -13.88 -12.61 17.80
CA THR A 559 -14.11 -12.12 19.17
C THR A 559 -14.19 -13.26 20.19
N LYS A 560 -14.47 -14.48 19.73
CA LYS A 560 -14.54 -15.70 20.56
C LYS A 560 -13.19 -16.39 20.73
N ALA A 561 -12.11 -15.83 20.17
CA ALA A 561 -10.78 -16.37 20.34
C ALA A 561 -10.35 -16.33 21.83
N GLY A 562 -9.69 -17.38 22.30
CA GLY A 562 -9.27 -17.48 23.71
C GLY A 562 -8.27 -16.40 24.13
N ASN A 563 -7.53 -15.85 23.17
CA ASN A 563 -6.60 -14.74 23.36
C ASN A 563 -7.18 -13.37 22.97
N TYR A 564 -8.48 -13.29 22.63
CA TYR A 564 -9.12 -12.02 22.28
C TYR A 564 -9.10 -11.06 23.48
N ARG A 565 -8.68 -9.82 23.25
CA ARG A 565 -8.74 -8.75 24.24
C ARG A 565 -9.56 -7.62 23.66
N ALA A 566 -10.73 -7.35 24.25
CA ALA A 566 -11.54 -6.20 23.88
C ALA A 566 -10.71 -4.92 24.02
N SER A 567 -10.86 -4.00 23.06
CA SER A 567 -10.09 -2.75 22.87
C SER A 567 -10.15 -1.71 24.01
N GLY A 568 -10.39 -2.13 25.26
CA GLY A 568 -10.30 -1.32 26.48
C GLY A 568 -9.25 -1.80 27.50
N SER A 569 -8.55 -2.91 27.23
CA SER A 569 -7.63 -3.56 28.20
C SER A 569 -6.19 -3.63 27.72
N ARG A 570 -5.68 -2.57 27.08
CA ARG A 570 -4.24 -2.45 26.80
C ARG A 570 -3.51 -1.98 28.06
N PRO A 571 -2.65 -2.79 28.72
CA PRO A 571 -1.71 -2.26 29.68
C PRO A 571 -0.70 -1.39 28.93
N ALA A 572 -0.32 -0.26 29.51
CA ALA A 572 0.79 0.54 29.00
C ALA A 572 2.04 -0.34 28.85
N LEU A 573 2.63 -0.38 27.66
CA LEU A 573 3.89 -1.09 27.41
C LEU A 573 4.94 -0.60 28.41
N SER A 574 5.33 -1.47 29.35
CA SER A 574 6.29 -1.15 30.41
C SER A 574 7.68 -0.91 29.81
N ARG A 575 8.21 0.31 29.97
CA ARG A 575 9.63 0.62 29.79
C ARG A 575 10.47 -0.15 30.82
N LYS A 576 11.02 -1.30 30.44
CA LYS A 576 12.23 -1.84 31.07
C LYS A 576 13.35 -1.87 30.04
N GLY A 577 13.95 -0.70 29.82
CA GLY A 577 15.28 -0.59 29.23
C GLY A 577 16.31 -1.00 30.29
N SER A 578 17.21 -1.90 29.90
CA SER A 578 18.35 -2.38 30.65
C SER A 578 19.21 -1.22 31.18
N ARG A 579 19.32 -1.10 32.50
CA ARG A 579 20.38 -0.34 33.17
C ARG A 579 21.61 -1.25 33.27
N ALA A 580 22.67 -0.92 32.56
CA ALA A 580 24.01 -1.42 32.85
C ALA A 580 25.03 -0.28 32.75
N GLY A 581 25.63 0.06 33.90
CA GLY A 581 27.00 0.55 34.08
C GLY A 581 27.41 1.91 33.48
N ARG A 582 27.42 2.95 34.32
CA ARG A 582 28.33 4.11 34.18
C ARG A 582 29.62 3.84 34.94
N LYS A 583 30.78 4.21 34.36
CA LYS A 583 32.00 4.65 35.08
C LYS A 583 32.79 5.67 34.24
N ASP A 584 32.79 6.90 34.74
CA ASP A 584 33.87 7.86 35.02
C ASP A 584 35.01 8.24 34.04
N GLY A 585 35.22 9.58 33.95
CA GLY A 585 36.49 10.31 33.72
C GLY A 585 36.79 10.68 32.26
N GLY A 586 37.13 11.91 31.82
CA GLY A 586 37.52 13.17 32.46
C GLY A 586 37.75 14.26 31.37
N SER A 587 37.88 15.51 31.79
CA SER A 587 37.78 16.79 31.05
C SER A 587 38.96 17.18 30.13
N SER A 588 38.70 17.92 29.03
CA SER A 588 39.33 19.23 28.72
C SER A 588 38.76 19.90 27.45
N VAL A 589 38.72 21.23 27.48
CA VAL A 589 38.19 22.21 26.51
C VAL A 589 39.14 22.44 25.32
N THR A 590 38.62 22.57 24.08
CA THR A 590 38.88 23.69 23.13
C THR A 590 38.34 23.45 21.69
N CYS A 591 37.61 24.47 21.22
CA CYS A 591 37.30 24.95 19.86
C CYS A 591 37.55 24.11 18.56
N ARG A 592 36.45 24.00 17.78
CA ARG A 592 36.31 24.10 16.30
C ARG A 592 37.27 23.30 15.39
N LYS A 593 36.74 22.20 14.82
CA LYS A 593 36.71 21.98 13.36
C LYS A 593 35.73 20.86 12.98
N ARG A 594 34.96 21.11 11.92
CA ARG A 594 34.04 20.19 11.24
C ARG A 594 34.80 18.92 10.83
N SER A 595 34.44 17.76 11.39
CA SER A 595 34.87 16.45 10.89
C SER A 595 33.80 15.40 11.21
N SER A 596 33.40 14.70 10.16
CA SER A 596 32.45 13.60 10.11
C SER A 596 33.15 12.29 10.44
N ALA A 597 32.82 11.68 11.59
CA ALA A 597 32.93 10.24 11.82
C ALA A 597 32.38 9.90 13.21
N SER A 598 31.12 9.43 13.27
CA SER A 598 30.68 8.50 14.31
C SER A 598 29.55 7.66 13.74
N ILE A 599 29.89 6.43 13.40
CA ILE A 599 28.97 5.30 13.28
C ILE A 599 28.34 5.12 14.67
N ASP A 600 27.05 4.76 14.70
CA ASP A 600 26.18 4.64 15.88
C ASP A 600 25.52 5.94 16.38
N SER A 601 24.50 6.38 15.63
CA SER A 601 23.41 7.18 16.21
C SER A 601 22.19 6.27 16.41
N PRO A 602 21.63 6.14 17.63
CA PRO A 602 20.38 5.43 17.85
C PRO A 602 19.25 6.14 17.08
N LEU A 603 18.42 5.33 16.40
CA LEU A 603 17.26 5.80 15.66
C LEU A 603 16.35 6.68 16.54
N PRO A 604 15.79 7.79 16.02
CA PRO A 604 14.89 8.61 16.79
C PRO A 604 13.65 7.80 17.20
N PRO A 605 13.11 8.02 18.41
CA PRO A 605 11.92 7.31 18.86
C PRO A 605 10.75 7.58 17.92
N SER A 606 10.06 6.50 17.54
CA SER A 606 8.78 6.54 16.81
C SER A 606 7.84 7.57 17.44
N LYS A 607 7.54 8.64 16.70
CA LYS A 607 6.52 9.60 17.07
C LYS A 607 5.15 8.95 16.90
N ARG A 608 4.49 8.70 18.03
CA ARG A 608 3.04 8.62 18.28
C ARG A 608 2.19 7.85 17.27
N GLN A 609 1.57 6.74 17.73
CA GLN A 609 0.33 6.23 17.16
C GLN A 609 -0.74 7.35 17.20
N SER A 610 -1.22 7.82 16.06
CA SER A 610 -2.45 8.61 15.98
C SER A 610 -3.63 7.66 15.88
N ILE A 611 -4.19 7.29 17.02
CA ILE A 611 -5.60 6.90 17.09
C ILE A 611 -6.31 8.21 17.45
N SER A 612 -7.05 8.78 16.50
CA SER A 612 -7.88 9.96 16.79
C SER A 612 -9.06 9.49 17.65
N PRO A 613 -9.29 10.07 18.84
CA PRO A 613 -10.50 9.85 19.61
C PRO A 613 -11.56 10.80 19.08
N THR A 614 -12.35 10.37 18.09
CA THR A 614 -13.57 11.11 17.75
C THR A 614 -14.69 10.12 17.47
N LYS A 615 -15.62 10.07 18.43
CA LYS A 615 -16.84 9.24 18.51
C LYS A 615 -16.60 7.75 18.72
N ALA A 616 -16.28 7.40 19.98
CA ALA A 616 -16.58 6.10 20.54
C ALA A 616 -18.11 5.92 20.60
N GLY A 617 -18.69 5.48 19.49
CA GLY A 617 -19.96 4.76 19.45
C GLY A 617 -19.67 3.27 19.53
N THR A 618 -20.42 2.56 20.36
CA THR A 618 -20.42 1.10 20.51
C THR A 618 -20.43 0.36 19.16
N HIS A 619 -19.51 -0.61 19.00
CA HIS A 619 -19.23 -1.45 17.83
C HIS A 619 -18.39 -0.81 16.71
N GLU A 620 -17.06 -0.80 16.83
CA GLU A 620 -16.21 -0.82 15.64
C GLU A 620 -16.35 -2.21 14.98
N PRO A 621 -16.75 -2.30 13.70
CA PRO A 621 -16.77 -3.56 12.97
C PRO A 621 -15.33 -4.11 12.86
N MET A 622 -15.19 -5.44 12.94
CA MET A 622 -13.91 -6.10 12.72
C MET A 622 -13.30 -5.64 11.39
N PRO A 623 -11.99 -5.34 11.34
CA PRO A 623 -11.37 -4.87 10.12
C PRO A 623 -11.53 -5.95 9.04
N ASN A 624 -12.14 -5.59 7.91
CA ASN A 624 -12.28 -6.48 6.75
C ASN A 624 -11.44 -5.97 5.57
N ARG A 625 -11.17 -6.84 4.60
CA ARG A 625 -10.60 -6.48 3.30
C ARG A 625 -11.33 -7.24 2.20
N ILE A 626 -11.58 -6.55 1.10
CA ILE A 626 -12.22 -7.07 -0.10
C ILE A 626 -11.16 -7.17 -1.20
N HIS A 627 -11.21 -8.25 -1.97
CA HIS A 627 -10.35 -8.48 -3.11
C HIS A 627 -10.83 -7.68 -4.32
N ARG A 628 -9.99 -6.74 -4.79
CA ARG A 628 -10.27 -5.91 -5.97
C ARG A 628 -9.26 -6.14 -7.06
N ARG A 629 -9.78 -6.25 -8.28
CA ARG A 629 -9.01 -6.42 -9.51
C ARG A 629 -9.20 -5.22 -10.43
N VAL A 630 -8.10 -4.70 -10.95
CA VAL A 630 -8.09 -3.59 -11.92
C VAL A 630 -7.22 -3.98 -13.10
N VAL A 631 -7.72 -3.76 -14.30
CA VAL A 631 -7.01 -3.97 -15.56
C VAL A 631 -6.78 -2.62 -16.25
N VAL A 632 -5.52 -2.36 -16.62
CA VAL A 632 -5.12 -1.14 -17.33
C VAL A 632 -4.41 -1.47 -18.64
N ARG A 633 -4.50 -0.54 -19.59
CA ARG A 633 -3.90 -0.69 -20.94
C ARG A 633 -2.42 -0.32 -21.01
N ASP A 634 -1.95 0.46 -20.04
CA ASP A 634 -0.63 1.05 -20.07
C ASP A 634 0.24 0.44 -18.99
N TYR A 635 1.47 0.08 -19.36
CA TYR A 635 2.47 -0.41 -18.42
C TYR A 635 3.78 0.38 -18.57
N GLY A 636 4.33 0.80 -17.42
CA GLY A 636 5.58 1.54 -17.37
C GLY A 636 6.79 0.64 -17.17
N LYS A 637 7.98 1.14 -17.52
CA LYS A 637 9.24 0.53 -17.10
C LYS A 637 9.62 1.05 -15.70
N PRO A 638 10.12 0.19 -14.80
CA PRO A 638 10.64 0.66 -13.52
C PRO A 638 11.71 1.74 -13.69
N ILE A 639 11.67 2.78 -12.86
CA ILE A 639 12.56 3.96 -12.93
C ILE A 639 14.05 3.57 -12.97
N TYR A 640 14.46 2.52 -12.24
CA TYR A 640 15.84 2.06 -12.21
C TYR A 640 16.29 1.31 -13.48
N LYS A 641 15.35 0.95 -14.37
CA LYS A 641 15.61 0.38 -15.70
C LYS A 641 15.60 1.45 -16.80
N ALA A 642 15.59 2.74 -16.46
CA ALA A 642 15.63 3.83 -17.44
C ALA A 642 16.88 3.70 -18.33
N SER A 643 16.68 3.81 -19.65
CA SER A 643 17.76 3.69 -20.65
C SER A 643 18.76 4.84 -20.59
N SER A 644 18.34 6.01 -20.10
CA SER A 644 19.19 7.19 -19.96
C SER A 644 18.67 8.13 -18.87
N ARG A 645 19.51 9.08 -18.43
CA ARG A 645 19.09 10.15 -17.51
C ARG A 645 18.04 11.06 -18.14
N VAL A 646 18.12 11.30 -19.44
CA VAL A 646 17.16 12.13 -20.18
C VAL A 646 15.79 11.47 -20.19
N SER A 647 15.73 10.18 -20.50
CA SER A 647 14.49 9.40 -20.45
C SER A 647 13.86 9.37 -19.05
N LEU A 648 14.69 9.32 -18.00
CA LEU A 648 14.20 9.42 -16.63
C LEU A 648 13.60 10.79 -16.31
N LEU A 649 14.27 11.88 -16.71
CA LEU A 649 13.77 13.24 -16.49
C LEU A 649 12.47 13.49 -17.26
N ALA A 650 12.40 13.05 -18.53
CA ALA A 650 11.18 13.13 -19.33
C ALA A 650 10.01 12.34 -18.71
N ALA A 651 10.28 11.17 -18.13
CA ALA A 651 9.26 10.41 -17.42
C ALA A 651 8.76 11.16 -16.17
N LEU A 652 9.65 11.80 -15.41
CA LEU A 652 9.28 12.60 -14.24
C LEU A 652 8.48 13.86 -14.63
N GLU A 653 8.87 14.51 -15.72
CA GLU A 653 8.13 15.63 -16.32
C GLU A 653 6.71 15.19 -16.69
N GLY A 654 6.56 14.07 -17.41
CA GLY A 654 5.24 13.51 -17.73
C GLY A 654 4.41 13.18 -16.49
N CYS A 655 5.01 12.66 -15.41
CA CYS A 655 4.29 12.47 -14.15
C CYS A 655 3.76 13.80 -13.58
N ILE A 656 4.57 14.86 -13.61
CA ILE A 656 4.16 16.19 -13.12
C ILE A 656 2.99 16.72 -13.95
N GLU A 657 3.08 16.65 -15.28
CA GLU A 657 2.00 17.04 -16.19
C GLU A 657 0.70 16.28 -15.90
N GLY A 658 0.77 14.96 -15.69
CA GLY A 658 -0.39 14.15 -15.32
C GLY A 658 -1.02 14.58 -14.00
N TYR A 659 -0.20 14.88 -12.99
CA TYR A 659 -0.68 15.41 -11.71
C TYR A 659 -1.33 16.79 -11.84
N GLU A 660 -0.76 17.69 -12.65
CA GLU A 660 -1.34 18.99 -12.92
C GLU A 660 -2.70 18.88 -13.62
N GLU A 661 -2.83 17.99 -14.61
CA GLU A 661 -4.10 17.75 -15.30
C GLU A 661 -5.16 17.18 -14.35
N LEU A 662 -4.78 16.27 -13.44
CA LEU A 662 -5.68 15.77 -12.40
C LEU A 662 -6.11 16.89 -11.45
N TYR A 663 -5.20 17.78 -11.07
CA TYR A 663 -5.49 18.90 -10.16
C TYR A 663 -6.41 19.95 -10.79
N LYS A 664 -6.22 20.27 -12.07
CA LYS A 664 -7.05 21.23 -12.83
C LYS A 664 -8.48 20.74 -13.04
N ARG A 665 -8.78 19.46 -12.78
CA ARG A 665 -10.09 18.84 -12.99
C ARG A 665 -10.67 18.42 -11.63
N PRO A 666 -11.51 19.27 -10.99
CA PRO A 666 -11.95 19.08 -9.59
C PRO A 666 -12.59 17.72 -9.28
N ALA A 667 -13.18 17.07 -10.28
CA ALA A 667 -13.80 15.76 -10.13
C ALA A 667 -12.80 14.58 -10.16
N CYS A 668 -11.58 14.77 -10.69
CA CYS A 668 -10.54 13.73 -10.75
C CYS A 668 -9.58 13.75 -9.54
N PHE A 669 -9.60 14.82 -8.73
CA PHE A 669 -8.71 14.98 -7.59
C PHE A 669 -9.27 14.28 -6.33
N LYS A 670 -9.50 12.98 -6.45
CA LYS A 670 -9.75 12.08 -5.33
C LYS A 670 -8.76 10.93 -5.39
N GLU A 671 -7.86 10.88 -4.40
CA GLU A 671 -6.90 9.80 -4.07
C GLU A 671 -6.40 8.86 -5.19
N ILE A 672 -6.02 9.37 -6.37
CA ILE A 672 -5.20 8.57 -7.30
C ILE A 672 -3.75 8.62 -6.83
N SER A 673 -3.37 7.70 -5.94
CA SER A 673 -1.96 7.43 -5.69
C SER A 673 -1.41 6.56 -6.82
N LEU A 674 -0.62 7.14 -7.72
CA LEU A 674 0.24 6.37 -8.61
C LEU A 674 1.26 5.62 -7.72
N GLN A 675 1.16 4.30 -7.65
CA GLN A 675 2.02 3.41 -6.83
C GLN A 675 2.98 2.56 -7.65
#